data_AF-U3KEU5-F1
#
_entry.id   AF-U3KEU5-F1
#
_cell.length_a   1.000
_cell.length_b   1.000
_cell.length_c   1.000
_cell.angle_alpha   90.00
_cell.angle_beta   90.00
_cell.angle_gamma   90.00
#
_symmetry.space_group_name_H-M   'P 1'
#
loop_
_entity.id
_entity.type
_entity.pdbx_description
1 polymer ?
#
loop_
_entity_poly.entity_id
_entity_poly.type
_entity_poly.pdbx_seq_one_letter_code
_entity_poly.pdbx_strand_id
1 'polypeptide(L)'
;MAKLSIKGLIESALSFGRTLDSDYPPLQQFFVVMEHCLKHGLKVRKSFLSYNKTIWGPLELVEKLYPEAEEIAASVRDLPGLKTPLGRARAWLRLALMQKKMADYLRCLIIQRDLLSEFYEYHALMMEEEGAVIVGLLVGLNVIDANLCVKGEDLDSQVGVIDFSVYLKSDDDIGGKERDVQIAAILDQKNYVEELNRQLNSTVSTLHARVDSLEKSNTKLIEELAIAKNNIIKLQEENHQLRSENTLILMKTQHHLEATKVDVEAELQTYKHSRQGLDEMYNEARRQLREEAQLRQDMENELVVQVSMKHEIELAMKLLEKDIHEKQDTLIGLRQQLDEVKAINVEMYQKLQVSEDAMKEKNEIINRLEDKTNQINATMKQLEQRLQQAEKAQMEAEAEDEKLKQEYVNKSESLQNEFSQKEKQLLQLETDLKIEKEWRQTLEDDLQKEKETVSHLRTETQEIVNLKKEFLKVQEKNKQLKSICEDQEAALQELASKLSESKLKIEDIKEANKALQGQVWLKDKEATHCKLCEKEFSLSKRKHHCRNCGEIFCNACSDNELPLPSSPKPVRVCDSCHAILIQRCSSNLGEAGWGVPCGAQAAAEQVHATMQIPIFTVDAFTSRPFAGNPAAVCLLENDLDEDLYQKIATEMNLSETAFIRKLKPGDDFSKSSCFGLRWFTPVSEIRLCGHATLASAAVLFHIQKNTNSVLSFMTLSGELKARQVKDHIVLDLPLCPAYPQELKEVEELIKAAVGDMSVQDVRYSPDIKSLLVRLSDTYERSVLEELKVSAQHFLSAEKTGKVKGVILTVKGNSSGKGHDFYSRYFAPWYGVLEDPVCGSAHAVLGSYWSEQLGKKEMLAFQCSPRGGELKISVRSDGRVDIAGQSAVVLKGNLTF
;
A
#
# COMPACT_ATOMS: atom_id res chain seq x y z
N MET A 1 -43.51 -6.96 1.64
CA MET A 1 -42.56 -7.70 0.79
C MET A 1 -42.10 -6.91 -0.43
N ALA A 2 -42.93 -6.65 -1.46
CA ALA A 2 -42.51 -5.94 -2.68
C ALA A 2 -41.64 -4.68 -2.43
N LYS A 3 -42.08 -3.77 -1.54
CA LYS A 3 -41.30 -2.58 -1.15
C LYS A 3 -39.91 -2.89 -0.58
N LEU A 4 -39.76 -3.94 0.24
CA LEU A 4 -38.46 -4.34 0.81
C LEU A 4 -37.56 -5.00 -0.23
N SER A 5 -38.13 -5.84 -1.10
CA SER A 5 -37.39 -6.50 -2.18
C SER A 5 -36.89 -5.49 -3.23
N ILE A 6 -37.73 -4.54 -3.65
CA ILE A 6 -37.33 -3.45 -4.57
C ILE A 6 -36.28 -2.54 -3.91
N LYS A 7 -36.50 -2.08 -2.67
CA LYS A 7 -35.55 -1.22 -1.96
C LYS A 7 -34.19 -1.92 -1.75
N GLY A 8 -34.22 -3.16 -1.24
CA GLY A 8 -33.02 -3.96 -1.01
C GLY A 8 -32.26 -4.28 -2.28
N LEU A 9 -32.96 -4.58 -3.39
CA LEU A 9 -32.32 -4.75 -4.70
C LEU A 9 -31.63 -3.46 -5.16
N ILE A 10 -32.26 -2.30 -5.04
CA ILE A 10 -31.65 -1.01 -5.42
C ILE A 10 -30.44 -0.69 -4.55
N GLU A 11 -30.57 -0.76 -3.22
CA GLU A 11 -29.48 -0.48 -2.29
C GLU A 11 -28.29 -1.43 -2.48
N SER A 12 -28.57 -2.73 -2.64
CA SER A 12 -27.55 -3.76 -2.86
C SER A 12 -26.89 -3.63 -4.24
N ALA A 13 -27.65 -3.27 -5.29
CA ALA A 13 -27.09 -3.03 -6.64
C ALA A 13 -26.21 -1.77 -6.69
N LEU A 14 -26.64 -0.68 -6.04
CA LEU A 14 -25.85 0.56 -5.94
C LEU A 14 -24.56 0.36 -5.15
N SER A 15 -24.56 -0.52 -4.14
CA SER A 15 -23.33 -0.90 -3.42
C SER A 15 -22.40 -1.81 -4.22
N PHE A 16 -22.95 -2.65 -5.10
CA PHE A 16 -22.20 -3.60 -5.93
C PHE A 16 -21.45 -2.91 -7.09
N GLY A 17 -21.94 -1.77 -7.58
CA GLY A 17 -21.23 -0.89 -8.51
C GLY A 17 -20.92 -1.50 -9.89
N ARG A 18 -21.57 -2.62 -10.24
CA ARG A 18 -21.37 -3.40 -11.46
C ARG A 18 -22.71 -3.94 -11.98
N THR A 19 -22.73 -4.41 -13.22
CA THR A 19 -23.89 -5.04 -13.85
C THR A 19 -24.30 -6.32 -13.12
N LEU A 20 -25.61 -6.51 -12.90
CA LEU A 20 -26.16 -7.71 -12.26
C LEU A 20 -26.36 -8.85 -13.27
N ASP A 21 -26.02 -10.06 -12.86
CA ASP A 21 -26.28 -11.31 -13.57
C ASP A 21 -27.52 -12.05 -13.00
N SER A 22 -27.86 -13.22 -13.56
CA SER A 22 -28.99 -14.03 -13.10
C SER A 22 -28.72 -14.88 -11.85
N ASP A 23 -27.47 -14.97 -11.39
CA ASP A 23 -27.11 -15.67 -10.15
C ASP A 23 -27.21 -14.76 -8.90
N TYR A 24 -27.31 -13.44 -9.08
CA TYR A 24 -27.40 -12.48 -7.99
C TYR A 24 -28.66 -12.69 -7.09
N PRO A 25 -28.51 -13.11 -5.81
CA PRO A 25 -29.65 -13.57 -5.01
C PRO A 25 -30.75 -12.52 -4.75
N PRO A 26 -30.46 -11.22 -4.47
CA PRO A 26 -31.49 -10.19 -4.34
C PRO A 26 -32.34 -10.03 -5.62
N LEU A 27 -31.74 -10.23 -6.80
CA LEU A 27 -32.43 -10.12 -8.08
C LEU A 27 -33.29 -11.36 -8.37
N GLN A 28 -32.81 -12.56 -8.05
CA GLN A 28 -33.61 -13.78 -8.11
C GLN A 28 -34.87 -13.66 -7.24
N GLN A 29 -34.71 -13.20 -5.99
CA GLN A 29 -35.83 -12.99 -5.08
C GLN A 29 -36.80 -11.90 -5.56
N PHE A 30 -36.29 -10.82 -6.16
CA PHE A 30 -37.12 -9.79 -6.78
C PHE A 30 -38.05 -10.37 -7.86
N PHE A 31 -37.52 -11.20 -8.78
CA PHE A 31 -38.37 -11.83 -9.80
C PHE A 31 -39.44 -12.76 -9.19
N VAL A 32 -39.11 -13.49 -8.12
CA VAL A 32 -40.08 -14.31 -7.37
C VAL A 32 -41.17 -13.45 -6.74
N VAL A 33 -40.81 -12.32 -6.13
CA VAL A 33 -41.78 -11.39 -5.52
C VAL A 33 -42.68 -10.75 -6.57
N MET A 34 -42.12 -10.33 -7.71
CA MET A 34 -42.90 -9.77 -8.83
C MET A 34 -43.85 -10.80 -9.46
N GLU A 35 -43.43 -12.07 -9.56
CA GLU A 35 -44.30 -13.17 -9.99
C GLU A 35 -45.49 -13.34 -9.05
N HIS A 36 -45.29 -13.25 -7.73
CA HIS A 36 -46.39 -13.33 -6.76
C HIS A 36 -47.33 -12.12 -6.86
N CYS A 37 -46.79 -10.91 -7.03
CA CYS A 37 -47.60 -9.70 -7.24
C CYS A 37 -48.50 -9.82 -8.49
N LEU A 38 -47.96 -10.30 -9.61
CA LEU A 38 -48.70 -10.51 -10.85
C LEU A 38 -49.62 -11.75 -10.84
N LYS A 39 -49.43 -12.69 -9.91
CA LYS A 39 -50.38 -13.81 -9.71
C LYS A 39 -51.57 -13.45 -8.83
N HIS A 40 -51.43 -12.44 -7.96
CA HIS A 40 -52.44 -12.14 -6.94
C HIS A 40 -53.77 -11.70 -7.57
N GLY A 41 -54.82 -12.49 -7.35
CA GLY A 41 -56.17 -12.18 -7.84
C GLY A 41 -56.37 -12.40 -9.34
N LEU A 42 -55.50 -13.15 -10.04
CA LEU A 42 -55.79 -13.61 -11.40
C LEU A 42 -57.05 -14.48 -11.44
N LYS A 43 -57.91 -14.25 -12.43
CA LYS A 43 -59.18 -14.97 -12.62
C LYS A 43 -58.95 -16.42 -13.05
N VAL A 44 -59.16 -17.35 -12.10
CA VAL A 44 -59.08 -18.79 -12.37
C VAL A 44 -60.34 -19.29 -13.08
N ARG A 45 -60.14 -20.21 -14.04
CA ARG A 45 -61.11 -20.72 -15.01
C ARG A 45 -62.48 -21.12 -14.41
N LYS A 46 -63.55 -20.58 -14.98
CA LYS A 46 -64.89 -21.20 -14.99
C LYS A 46 -65.23 -21.60 -16.44
N SER A 47 -65.49 -22.89 -16.67
CA SER A 47 -65.88 -23.52 -17.96
C SER A 47 -64.77 -23.81 -19.00
N PHE A 48 -65.08 -24.76 -19.90
CA PHE A 48 -64.13 -25.53 -20.72
C PHE A 48 -63.66 -24.79 -22.00
N LEU A 49 -64.38 -23.75 -22.44
CA LEU A 49 -64.19 -23.07 -23.74
C LEU A 49 -63.53 -21.68 -23.67
N SER A 50 -63.12 -21.20 -22.50
CA SER A 50 -62.46 -19.90 -22.34
C SER A 50 -60.93 -20.02 -22.39
N TYR A 51 -60.26 -19.07 -23.05
CA TYR A 51 -58.80 -18.97 -23.11
C TYR A 51 -58.20 -18.89 -21.69
N ASN A 52 -57.10 -19.62 -21.45
CA ASN A 52 -56.45 -19.64 -20.14
C ASN A 52 -55.87 -18.26 -19.79
N LYS A 53 -56.51 -17.54 -18.87
CA LYS A 53 -56.04 -16.25 -18.32
C LYS A 53 -54.88 -16.51 -17.34
N THR A 54 -53.71 -16.76 -17.92
CA THR A 54 -52.44 -16.96 -17.21
C THR A 54 -51.74 -15.62 -16.97
N ILE A 55 -50.68 -15.62 -16.14
CA ILE A 55 -49.78 -14.47 -15.93
C ILE A 55 -49.20 -13.91 -17.25
N TRP A 56 -49.13 -14.71 -18.32
CA TRP A 56 -48.72 -14.24 -19.64
C TRP A 56 -49.72 -13.26 -20.27
N GLY A 57 -51.03 -13.46 -20.08
CA GLY A 57 -52.07 -12.67 -20.74
C GLY A 57 -52.01 -11.16 -20.49
N PRO A 58 -51.86 -10.70 -19.24
CA PRO A 58 -51.62 -9.28 -18.94
C PRO A 58 -50.32 -8.74 -19.55
N LEU A 59 -49.26 -9.54 -19.63
CA LEU A 59 -47.96 -9.10 -20.17
C LEU A 59 -47.98 -9.02 -21.71
N GLU A 60 -48.70 -9.94 -22.36
CA GLU A 60 -48.99 -9.91 -23.80
C GLU A 60 -49.93 -8.75 -24.18
N LEU A 61 -50.74 -8.24 -23.25
CA LEU A 61 -51.52 -7.02 -23.46
C LEU A 61 -50.62 -5.77 -23.58
N VAL A 62 -49.41 -5.76 -22.98
CA VAL A 62 -48.48 -4.62 -23.06
C VAL A 62 -48.11 -4.31 -24.52
N GLU A 63 -47.85 -5.33 -25.34
CA GLU A 63 -47.56 -5.20 -26.78
C GLU A 63 -48.61 -4.37 -27.53
N LYS A 64 -49.89 -4.50 -27.14
CA LYS A 64 -51.02 -3.76 -27.75
C LYS A 64 -51.19 -2.35 -27.20
N LEU A 65 -50.65 -2.05 -26.02
CA LEU A 65 -50.79 -0.78 -25.31
C LEU A 65 -49.53 0.10 -25.39
N TYR A 66 -48.39 -0.50 -25.70
CA TYR A 66 -47.08 0.16 -25.74
C TYR A 66 -46.23 -0.51 -26.83
N PRO A 67 -46.22 0.03 -28.08
CA PRO A 67 -45.62 -0.65 -29.24
C PRO A 67 -44.14 -1.02 -29.08
N GLU A 68 -43.36 -0.27 -28.29
CA GLU A 68 -41.94 -0.61 -28.00
C GLU A 68 -41.78 -1.96 -27.29
N ALA A 69 -42.85 -2.54 -26.71
CA ALA A 69 -42.82 -3.86 -26.08
C ALA A 69 -42.98 -5.04 -27.06
N GLU A 70 -43.27 -4.78 -28.34
CA GLU A 70 -43.41 -5.82 -29.38
C GLU A 70 -42.14 -6.68 -29.50
N GLU A 71 -40.96 -6.07 -29.42
CA GLU A 71 -39.68 -6.77 -29.49
C GLU A 71 -39.50 -7.80 -28.36
N ILE A 72 -39.90 -7.47 -27.13
CA ILE A 72 -39.86 -8.42 -26.00
C ILE A 72 -40.90 -9.53 -26.22
N ALA A 73 -42.12 -9.17 -26.61
CA ALA A 73 -43.19 -10.14 -26.80
C ALA A 73 -42.83 -11.18 -27.89
N ALA A 74 -42.26 -10.73 -29.01
CA ALA A 74 -41.71 -11.59 -30.05
C ALA A 74 -40.54 -12.45 -29.52
N SER A 75 -39.55 -11.84 -28.87
CA SER A 75 -38.38 -12.53 -28.31
C SER A 75 -38.75 -13.66 -27.34
N VAL A 76 -39.83 -13.50 -26.56
CA VAL A 76 -40.34 -14.52 -25.62
C VAL A 76 -41.14 -15.61 -26.32
N ARG A 77 -41.85 -15.29 -27.41
CA ARG A 77 -42.58 -16.29 -28.22
C ARG A 77 -41.63 -17.23 -28.96
N ASP A 78 -40.53 -16.69 -29.48
CA ASP A 78 -39.58 -17.41 -30.34
C ASP A 78 -38.45 -18.13 -29.58
N LEU A 79 -38.43 -18.02 -28.24
CA LEU A 79 -37.34 -18.54 -27.42
C LEU A 79 -37.40 -20.08 -27.29
N PRO A 80 -36.41 -20.82 -27.82
CA PRO A 80 -36.45 -22.28 -27.84
C PRO A 80 -36.27 -22.85 -26.43
N GLY A 81 -37.20 -23.71 -26.02
CA GLY A 81 -37.18 -24.39 -24.71
C GLY A 81 -38.31 -23.98 -23.77
N LEU A 82 -38.87 -22.78 -23.92
CA LEU A 82 -39.97 -22.27 -23.09
C LEU A 82 -41.32 -22.90 -23.44
N LYS A 83 -41.83 -23.74 -22.55
CA LYS A 83 -43.07 -24.52 -22.72
C LYS A 83 -44.25 -23.95 -21.93
N THR A 84 -44.04 -23.31 -20.78
CA THR A 84 -45.14 -22.84 -19.94
C THR A 84 -45.40 -21.33 -20.08
N PRO A 85 -46.66 -20.87 -19.92
CA PRO A 85 -46.97 -19.44 -19.82
C PRO A 85 -46.31 -18.75 -18.61
N LEU A 86 -45.89 -19.51 -17.59
CA LEU A 86 -45.16 -18.99 -16.45
C LEU A 86 -43.69 -18.70 -16.80
N GLY A 87 -43.03 -19.63 -17.49
CA GLY A 87 -41.68 -19.42 -18.04
C GLY A 87 -41.64 -18.24 -19.01
N ARG A 88 -42.66 -18.07 -19.86
CA ARG A 88 -42.81 -16.88 -20.72
C ARG A 88 -42.88 -15.58 -19.93
N ALA A 89 -43.71 -15.51 -18.88
CA ALA A 89 -43.77 -14.34 -18.01
C ALA A 89 -42.43 -14.05 -17.31
N ARG A 90 -41.69 -15.09 -16.89
CA ARG A 90 -40.35 -14.96 -16.27
C ARG A 90 -39.29 -14.43 -17.23
N ALA A 91 -39.31 -14.89 -18.48
CA ALA A 91 -38.45 -14.39 -19.55
C ALA A 91 -38.75 -12.93 -19.86
N TRP A 92 -40.03 -12.58 -19.99
CA TRP A 92 -40.49 -11.22 -20.24
C TRP A 92 -40.10 -10.25 -19.13
N LEU A 93 -40.25 -10.64 -17.85
CA LEU A 93 -39.82 -9.81 -16.72
C LEU A 93 -38.30 -9.56 -16.74
N ARG A 94 -37.49 -10.57 -17.08
CA ARG A 94 -36.02 -10.41 -17.22
C ARG A 94 -35.69 -9.40 -18.33
N LEU A 95 -36.30 -9.55 -19.51
CA LEU A 95 -36.09 -8.65 -20.66
C LEU A 95 -36.59 -7.23 -20.38
N ALA A 96 -37.74 -7.06 -19.73
CA ALA A 96 -38.30 -5.76 -19.36
C ALA A 96 -37.42 -5.01 -18.33
N LEU A 97 -36.72 -5.74 -17.47
CA LEU A 97 -35.70 -5.16 -16.58
C LEU A 97 -34.45 -4.74 -17.35
N MET A 98 -33.93 -5.60 -18.25
CA MET A 98 -32.76 -5.29 -19.09
C MET A 98 -32.99 -4.07 -19.99
N GLN A 99 -34.20 -3.89 -20.52
CA GLN A 99 -34.59 -2.69 -21.27
C GLN A 99 -34.84 -1.45 -20.39
N LYS A 100 -34.78 -1.56 -19.06
CA LYS A 100 -35.08 -0.48 -18.10
C LYS A 100 -36.49 0.14 -18.27
N LYS A 101 -37.45 -0.70 -18.68
CA LYS A 101 -38.82 -0.30 -19.04
C LYS A 101 -39.92 -1.01 -18.24
N MET A 102 -39.55 -1.94 -17.35
CA MET A 102 -40.51 -2.69 -16.52
C MET A 102 -41.54 -1.82 -15.80
N ALA A 103 -41.12 -0.68 -15.24
CA ALA A 103 -42.04 0.24 -14.56
C ALA A 103 -43.05 0.87 -15.54
N ASP A 104 -42.61 1.25 -16.74
CA ASP A 104 -43.45 1.89 -17.74
C ASP A 104 -44.47 0.90 -18.34
N TYR A 105 -44.02 -0.32 -18.66
CA TYR A 105 -44.89 -1.38 -19.16
C TYR A 105 -45.99 -1.76 -18.15
N LEU A 106 -45.64 -1.95 -16.88
CA LEU A 106 -46.62 -2.28 -15.85
C LEU A 106 -47.53 -1.07 -15.52
N ARG A 107 -47.05 0.17 -15.66
CA ARG A 107 -47.87 1.39 -15.57
C ARG A 107 -48.96 1.41 -16.64
N CYS A 108 -48.64 1.07 -17.88
CA CYS A 108 -49.62 1.01 -18.98
C CYS A 108 -50.76 0.01 -18.70
N LEU A 109 -50.47 -1.12 -18.04
CA LEU A 109 -51.50 -2.08 -17.62
C LEU A 109 -52.43 -1.50 -16.53
N ILE A 110 -51.86 -0.91 -15.47
CA ILE A 110 -52.66 -0.39 -14.33
C ILE A 110 -53.51 0.81 -14.75
N ILE A 111 -53.04 1.64 -15.68
CA ILE A 111 -53.85 2.75 -16.24
C ILE A 111 -55.10 2.22 -16.95
N GLN A 112 -54.98 1.12 -17.70
CA GLN A 112 -56.07 0.52 -18.47
C GLN A 112 -56.89 -0.47 -17.64
N ARG A 113 -57.45 0.00 -16.51
CA ARG A 113 -58.19 -0.85 -15.54
C ARG A 113 -59.31 -1.67 -16.19
N ASP A 114 -60.01 -1.14 -17.20
CA ASP A 114 -61.08 -1.88 -17.90
C ASP A 114 -60.55 -3.14 -18.60
N LEU A 115 -59.44 -3.02 -19.34
CA LEU A 115 -58.79 -4.15 -20.00
C LEU A 115 -58.08 -5.07 -18.99
N LEU A 116 -57.50 -4.52 -17.93
CA LEU A 116 -56.86 -5.31 -16.88
C LEU A 116 -57.88 -6.13 -16.07
N SER A 117 -59.11 -5.60 -15.90
CA SER A 117 -60.23 -6.28 -15.23
C SER A 117 -60.66 -7.56 -15.95
N GLU A 118 -60.30 -7.75 -17.21
CA GLU A 118 -60.50 -9.02 -17.89
C GLU A 118 -59.70 -10.15 -17.25
N PHE A 119 -58.50 -9.87 -16.76
CA PHE A 119 -57.55 -10.87 -16.25
C PHE A 119 -57.57 -11.00 -14.74
N TYR A 120 -57.89 -9.93 -14.03
CA TYR A 120 -57.87 -9.87 -12.57
C TYR A 120 -59.28 -9.69 -11.96
N GLU A 121 -59.47 -10.22 -10.76
CA GLU A 121 -60.58 -9.85 -9.88
C GLU A 121 -60.40 -8.41 -9.38
N TYR A 122 -61.51 -7.75 -9.01
CA TYR A 122 -61.49 -6.33 -8.62
C TYR A 122 -60.53 -6.02 -7.45
N HIS A 123 -60.43 -6.96 -6.49
CA HIS A 123 -59.59 -6.89 -5.29
C HIS A 123 -58.16 -7.43 -5.52
N ALA A 124 -57.72 -7.55 -6.78
CA ALA A 124 -56.36 -7.95 -7.09
C ALA A 124 -55.36 -6.82 -6.79
N LEU A 125 -54.14 -7.18 -6.39
CA LEU A 125 -53.09 -6.21 -6.06
C LEU A 125 -52.79 -5.24 -7.22
N MET A 126 -52.84 -5.72 -8.46
CA MET A 126 -52.62 -4.91 -9.67
C MET A 126 -53.83 -4.04 -10.06
N MET A 127 -55.00 -4.26 -9.43
CA MET A 127 -56.22 -3.49 -9.65
C MET A 127 -56.43 -2.39 -8.60
N GLU A 128 -55.80 -2.49 -7.42
CA GLU A 128 -55.92 -1.55 -6.30
C GLU A 128 -54.76 -0.52 -6.26
N GLU A 129 -54.85 0.46 -5.35
CA GLU A 129 -53.86 1.55 -5.22
C GLU A 129 -52.44 1.04 -4.90
N GLU A 130 -52.32 -0.07 -4.16
CA GLU A 130 -51.04 -0.71 -3.85
C GLU A 130 -50.28 -1.15 -5.11
N GLY A 131 -50.98 -1.53 -6.18
CA GLY A 131 -50.37 -1.85 -7.48
C GLY A 131 -49.68 -0.63 -8.09
N ALA A 132 -50.33 0.53 -8.03
CA ALA A 132 -49.73 1.79 -8.49
C ALA A 132 -48.53 2.21 -7.63
N VAL A 133 -48.58 1.97 -6.31
CA VAL A 133 -47.43 2.18 -5.40
C VAL A 133 -46.25 1.27 -5.76
N ILE A 134 -46.49 -0.02 -6.03
CA ILE A 134 -45.44 -0.95 -6.46
C ILE A 134 -44.80 -0.47 -7.77
N VAL A 135 -45.62 -0.13 -8.78
CA VAL A 135 -45.11 0.39 -10.06
C VAL A 135 -44.34 1.71 -9.90
N GLY A 136 -44.76 2.58 -8.97
CA GLY A 136 -44.01 3.78 -8.60
C GLY A 136 -42.61 3.48 -8.06
N LEU A 137 -42.47 2.44 -7.22
CA LEU A 137 -41.17 2.00 -6.69
C LEU A 137 -40.28 1.35 -7.77
N LEU A 138 -40.86 0.65 -8.75
CA LEU A 138 -40.11 0.02 -9.85
C LEU A 138 -39.35 1.03 -10.72
N VAL A 139 -39.75 2.31 -10.76
CA VAL A 139 -39.02 3.37 -11.48
C VAL A 139 -37.57 3.49 -10.98
N GLY A 140 -37.33 3.21 -9.69
CA GLY A 140 -35.99 3.20 -9.12
C GLY A 140 -35.07 2.11 -9.69
N LEU A 141 -35.61 1.06 -10.33
CA LEU A 141 -34.81 0.01 -10.96
C LEU A 141 -34.13 0.47 -12.26
N ASN A 142 -34.52 1.61 -12.84
CA ASN A 142 -33.90 2.12 -14.07
C ASN A 142 -32.42 2.51 -13.86
N VAL A 143 -31.97 2.70 -12.61
CA VAL A 143 -30.55 2.91 -12.27
C VAL A 143 -29.72 1.63 -12.28
N ILE A 144 -30.36 0.46 -12.33
CA ILE A 144 -29.70 -0.85 -12.30
C ILE A 144 -29.35 -1.26 -13.72
N ASP A 145 -28.09 -1.62 -13.95
CA ASP A 145 -27.67 -2.36 -15.15
C ASP A 145 -27.75 -3.85 -14.87
N ALA A 146 -28.47 -4.60 -15.71
CA ALA A 146 -28.60 -6.05 -15.62
C ALA A 146 -28.36 -6.71 -16.99
N ASN A 147 -27.70 -7.86 -17.00
CA ASN A 147 -27.39 -8.63 -18.20
C ASN A 147 -27.71 -10.11 -17.98
N LEU A 148 -28.93 -10.53 -18.34
CA LEU A 148 -29.51 -11.81 -17.93
C LEU A 148 -29.59 -12.78 -19.11
N CYS A 149 -29.05 -13.99 -18.95
CA CYS A 149 -29.00 -14.98 -20.03
C CYS A 149 -30.32 -15.77 -20.12
N VAL A 150 -31.32 -15.21 -20.79
CA VAL A 150 -32.63 -15.87 -20.95
C VAL A 150 -32.56 -17.16 -21.80
N LYS A 151 -31.51 -17.34 -22.61
CA LYS A 151 -31.35 -18.48 -23.53
C LYS A 151 -30.59 -19.64 -22.87
N GLY A 152 -31.33 -20.67 -22.46
CA GLY A 152 -30.79 -21.89 -21.85
C GLY A 152 -31.07 -22.02 -20.34
N GLU A 153 -31.61 -20.98 -19.70
CA GLU A 153 -32.15 -21.06 -18.33
C GLU A 153 -33.45 -21.89 -18.29
N ASP A 154 -33.59 -22.79 -17.31
CA ASP A 154 -34.87 -23.46 -17.03
C ASP A 154 -35.82 -22.54 -16.26
N LEU A 155 -36.52 -21.69 -17.01
CA LEU A 155 -37.53 -20.79 -16.50
C LEU A 155 -38.89 -21.47 -16.26
N ASP A 156 -39.08 -22.70 -16.72
CA ASP A 156 -40.34 -23.44 -16.55
C ASP A 156 -40.42 -24.16 -15.19
N SER A 157 -39.33 -24.77 -14.72
CA SER A 157 -39.32 -25.60 -13.50
C SER A 157 -39.06 -24.82 -12.21
N GLN A 158 -38.53 -23.59 -12.27
CA GLN A 158 -38.08 -22.85 -11.08
C GLN A 158 -39.22 -22.59 -10.09
N VAL A 159 -39.02 -22.88 -8.80
CA VAL A 159 -39.89 -22.43 -7.70
C VAL A 159 -38.99 -21.79 -6.65
N GLY A 160 -38.92 -20.46 -6.66
CA GLY A 160 -38.06 -19.74 -5.73
C GLY A 160 -38.69 -19.65 -4.34
N VAL A 161 -37.95 -20.11 -3.32
CA VAL A 161 -38.25 -19.80 -1.92
C VAL A 161 -37.77 -18.38 -1.62
N ILE A 162 -38.63 -17.56 -1.02
CA ILE A 162 -38.22 -16.23 -0.54
C ILE A 162 -37.49 -16.42 0.79
N ASP A 163 -36.17 -16.21 0.81
CA ASP A 163 -35.41 -16.18 2.06
C ASP A 163 -35.60 -14.83 2.75
N PHE A 164 -36.33 -14.86 3.87
CA PHE A 164 -36.63 -13.68 4.68
C PHE A 164 -35.43 -13.19 5.49
N SER A 165 -34.40 -14.01 5.73
CA SER A 165 -33.22 -13.62 6.54
C SER A 165 -32.46 -12.44 5.92
N VAL A 166 -32.46 -12.35 4.59
CA VAL A 166 -31.84 -11.26 3.80
C VAL A 166 -32.45 -9.89 4.15
N TYR A 167 -33.73 -9.84 4.54
CA TYR A 167 -34.46 -8.59 4.83
C TYR A 167 -34.67 -8.32 6.34
N LEU A 168 -34.19 -9.21 7.22
CA LEU A 168 -34.42 -9.16 8.67
C LEU A 168 -33.17 -8.74 9.46
N LYS A 169 -32.18 -8.11 8.81
CA LYS A 169 -31.03 -7.52 9.51
C LYS A 169 -31.47 -6.32 10.36
N SER A 170 -31.23 -6.39 11.67
CA SER A 170 -31.34 -5.27 12.61
C SER A 170 -30.14 -4.32 12.48
N ASP A 171 -30.35 -3.03 12.74
CA ASP A 171 -29.35 -1.95 12.50
C ASP A 171 -28.07 -1.99 13.37
N ASP A 172 -27.94 -2.95 14.30
CA ASP A 172 -26.85 -3.05 15.29
C ASP A 172 -25.79 -4.14 14.98
N ASP A 173 -25.22 -4.18 13.77
CA ASP A 173 -24.06 -5.06 13.49
C ASP A 173 -22.95 -4.36 12.69
N ILE A 174 -22.02 -3.75 13.44
CA ILE A 174 -20.87 -3.01 12.92
C ILE A 174 -19.79 -3.96 12.32
N GLY A 175 -19.90 -5.28 12.51
CA GLY A 175 -18.96 -6.28 11.99
C GLY A 175 -19.13 -6.66 10.51
N GLY A 176 -20.18 -6.19 9.82
CA GLY A 176 -20.50 -6.66 8.46
C GLY A 176 -19.49 -6.27 7.36
N LYS A 177 -18.84 -5.11 7.48
CA LYS A 177 -18.06 -4.52 6.37
C LYS A 177 -16.83 -5.32 5.94
N GLU A 178 -16.15 -6.02 6.86
CA GLU A 178 -14.99 -6.85 6.49
C GLU A 178 -15.40 -8.11 5.74
N ARG A 179 -16.52 -8.74 6.12
CA ARG A 179 -17.05 -9.91 5.40
C ARG A 179 -17.51 -9.55 4.00
N ASP A 180 -18.19 -8.41 3.81
CA ASP A 180 -18.65 -8.00 2.48
C ASP A 180 -17.47 -7.68 1.54
N VAL A 181 -16.37 -7.09 2.05
CA VAL A 181 -15.12 -6.88 1.29
C VAL A 181 -14.42 -8.20 0.96
N GLN A 182 -14.40 -9.15 1.91
CA GLN A 182 -13.77 -10.46 1.70
C GLN A 182 -14.57 -11.34 0.73
N ILE A 183 -15.91 -11.27 0.78
CA ILE A 183 -16.81 -11.91 -0.20
C ILE A 183 -16.64 -11.26 -1.57
N ALA A 184 -16.53 -9.92 -1.67
CA ALA A 184 -16.25 -9.24 -2.93
C ALA A 184 -14.90 -9.68 -3.54
N ALA A 185 -13.85 -9.84 -2.74
CA ALA A 185 -12.56 -10.35 -3.21
C ALA A 185 -12.62 -11.82 -3.70
N ILE A 186 -13.35 -12.68 -2.99
CA ILE A 186 -13.57 -14.08 -3.39
C ILE A 186 -14.43 -14.17 -4.66
N LEU A 187 -15.45 -13.32 -4.79
CA LEU A 187 -16.27 -13.22 -6.00
C LEU A 187 -15.50 -12.63 -7.20
N ASP A 188 -14.54 -11.72 -6.98
CA ASP A 188 -13.65 -11.23 -8.03
C ASP A 188 -12.69 -12.31 -8.52
N GLN A 189 -12.15 -13.15 -7.62
CA GLN A 189 -11.37 -14.33 -8.03
C GLN A 189 -12.24 -15.37 -8.76
N LYS A 190 -13.48 -15.60 -8.29
CA LYS A 190 -14.44 -16.49 -8.97
C LYS A 190 -14.80 -15.97 -10.37
N ASN A 191 -15.15 -14.70 -10.50
CA ASN A 191 -15.46 -14.06 -11.79
C ASN A 191 -14.27 -14.05 -12.74
N TYR A 192 -13.04 -13.86 -12.24
CA TYR A 192 -11.84 -13.98 -13.08
C TYR A 192 -11.69 -15.40 -13.65
N VAL A 193 -11.93 -16.44 -12.84
CA VAL A 193 -11.90 -17.85 -13.29
C VAL A 193 -13.09 -18.18 -14.19
N GLU A 194 -14.27 -17.63 -13.95
CA GLU A 194 -15.48 -17.88 -14.74
C GLU A 194 -15.45 -17.15 -16.09
N GLU A 195 -14.95 -15.92 -16.16
CA GLU A 195 -14.71 -15.23 -17.44
C GLU A 195 -13.57 -15.90 -18.22
N LEU A 196 -12.52 -16.39 -17.56
CA LEU A 196 -11.49 -17.20 -18.20
C LEU A 196 -12.06 -18.52 -18.76
N ASN A 197 -12.92 -19.21 -18.00
CA ASN A 197 -13.64 -20.39 -18.46
C ASN A 197 -14.63 -20.06 -19.60
N ARG A 198 -15.24 -18.87 -19.60
CA ARG A 198 -16.14 -18.41 -20.66
C ARG A 198 -15.38 -18.07 -21.95
N GLN A 199 -14.22 -17.44 -21.87
CA GLN A 199 -13.30 -17.24 -22.98
C GLN A 199 -12.75 -18.57 -23.50
N LEU A 200 -12.40 -19.51 -22.59
CA LEU A 200 -11.97 -20.85 -22.96
C LEU A 200 -13.09 -21.63 -23.67
N ASN A 201 -14.33 -21.60 -23.16
CA ASN A 201 -15.50 -22.23 -23.79
C ASN A 201 -15.84 -21.59 -25.15
N SER A 202 -15.70 -20.26 -25.29
CA SER A 202 -15.84 -19.56 -26.57
C SER A 202 -14.76 -20.00 -27.57
N THR A 203 -13.52 -20.15 -27.11
CA THR A 203 -12.39 -20.65 -27.91
C THR A 203 -12.62 -22.11 -28.32
N VAL A 204 -13.06 -22.97 -27.40
CA VAL A 204 -13.39 -24.39 -27.66
C VAL A 204 -14.56 -24.52 -28.63
N SER A 205 -15.59 -23.67 -28.55
CA SER A 205 -16.70 -23.63 -29.50
C SER A 205 -16.25 -23.15 -30.89
N THR A 206 -15.36 -22.16 -30.94
CA THR A 206 -14.77 -21.65 -32.19
C THR A 206 -13.86 -22.69 -32.84
N LEU A 207 -13.11 -23.45 -32.04
CA LEU A 207 -12.29 -24.57 -32.50
C LEU A 207 -13.16 -25.74 -32.98
N HIS A 208 -14.24 -26.10 -32.27
CA HIS A 208 -15.22 -27.09 -32.75
C HIS A 208 -15.84 -26.68 -34.08
N ALA A 209 -16.31 -25.43 -34.22
CA ALA A 209 -16.85 -24.94 -35.49
C ALA A 209 -15.82 -24.98 -36.65
N ARG A 210 -14.52 -24.79 -36.35
CA ARG A 210 -13.43 -24.97 -37.31
C ARG A 210 -13.18 -26.46 -37.63
N VAL A 211 -13.24 -27.35 -36.64
CA VAL A 211 -13.11 -28.81 -36.84
C VAL A 211 -14.27 -29.32 -37.70
N ASP A 212 -15.52 -29.00 -37.37
CA ASP A 212 -16.70 -29.35 -38.18
C ASP A 212 -16.61 -28.85 -39.63
N SER A 213 -16.06 -27.64 -39.83
CA SER A 213 -15.85 -27.05 -41.15
C SER A 213 -14.74 -27.77 -41.93
N LEU A 214 -13.64 -28.14 -41.25
CA LEU A 214 -12.56 -28.92 -41.83
C LEU A 214 -13.00 -30.36 -42.15
N GLU A 215 -13.78 -31.02 -41.30
CA GLU A 215 -14.35 -32.35 -41.57
C GLU A 215 -15.28 -32.34 -42.78
N LYS A 216 -16.16 -31.33 -42.90
CA LYS A 216 -17.00 -31.13 -44.10
C LYS A 216 -16.20 -30.84 -45.37
N SER A 217 -15.09 -30.10 -45.25
CA SER A 217 -14.18 -29.89 -46.37
C SER A 217 -13.45 -31.18 -46.76
N ASN A 218 -13.02 -31.97 -45.77
CA ASN A 218 -12.28 -33.21 -45.97
C ASN A 218 -13.16 -34.32 -46.58
N THR A 219 -14.42 -34.45 -46.17
CA THR A 219 -15.37 -35.37 -46.81
C THR A 219 -15.64 -34.99 -48.27
N LYS A 220 -15.79 -33.69 -48.57
CA LYS A 220 -15.92 -33.19 -49.95
C LYS A 220 -14.68 -33.47 -50.80
N LEU A 221 -13.47 -33.29 -50.25
CA LEU A 221 -12.22 -33.63 -50.93
C LEU A 221 -12.07 -35.15 -51.17
N ILE A 222 -12.55 -35.99 -50.25
CA ILE A 222 -12.58 -37.46 -50.43
C ILE A 222 -13.54 -37.84 -51.57
N GLU A 223 -14.69 -37.16 -51.68
CA GLU A 223 -15.66 -37.38 -52.77
C GLU A 223 -15.10 -36.93 -54.14
N GLU A 224 -14.48 -35.74 -54.20
CA GLU A 224 -13.79 -35.24 -55.39
C GLU A 224 -12.62 -36.15 -55.81
N LEU A 225 -11.85 -36.68 -54.84
CA LEU A 225 -10.78 -37.66 -55.08
C LEU A 225 -11.33 -38.98 -55.63
N ALA A 226 -12.47 -39.45 -55.14
CA ALA A 226 -13.11 -40.66 -55.64
C ALA A 226 -13.62 -40.50 -57.08
N ILE A 227 -14.20 -39.34 -57.41
CA ILE A 227 -14.61 -38.99 -58.79
C ILE A 227 -13.39 -38.94 -59.71
N ALA A 228 -12.32 -38.25 -59.31
CA ALA A 228 -11.08 -38.17 -60.08
C ALA A 228 -10.46 -39.56 -60.33
N LYS A 229 -10.46 -40.42 -59.31
CA LYS A 229 -9.95 -41.80 -59.41
C LYS A 229 -10.76 -42.65 -60.41
N ASN A 230 -12.09 -42.53 -60.41
CA ASN A 230 -12.94 -43.23 -61.39
C ASN A 230 -12.70 -42.74 -62.82
N ASN A 231 -12.50 -41.43 -63.01
CA ASN A 231 -12.15 -40.87 -64.32
C ASN A 231 -10.79 -41.38 -64.83
N ILE A 232 -9.79 -41.52 -63.96
CA ILE A 232 -8.49 -42.10 -64.31
C ILE A 232 -8.63 -43.57 -64.76
N ILE A 233 -9.44 -44.37 -64.05
CA ILE A 233 -9.69 -45.78 -64.42
C ILE A 233 -10.33 -45.86 -65.82
N LYS A 234 -11.37 -45.05 -66.09
CA LYS A 234 -12.03 -45.02 -67.41
C LYS A 234 -11.08 -44.62 -68.54
N LEU A 235 -10.23 -43.61 -68.31
CA LEU A 235 -9.21 -43.19 -69.28
C LEU A 235 -8.12 -44.26 -69.50
N GLN A 236 -7.80 -45.07 -68.48
CA GLN A 236 -6.88 -46.19 -68.62
C GLN A 236 -7.48 -47.34 -69.44
N GLU A 237 -8.78 -47.63 -69.28
CA GLU A 237 -9.52 -48.59 -70.10
C GLU A 237 -9.59 -48.14 -71.56
N GLU A 238 -9.96 -46.88 -71.82
CA GLU A 238 -9.99 -46.29 -73.17
C GLU A 238 -8.58 -46.33 -73.82
N ASN A 239 -7.51 -46.00 -73.08
CA ASN A 239 -6.13 -46.09 -73.59
C ASN A 239 -5.72 -47.53 -73.92
N HIS A 240 -6.14 -48.51 -73.10
CA HIS A 240 -5.88 -49.93 -73.37
C HIS A 240 -6.61 -50.42 -74.62
N GLN A 241 -7.87 -50.02 -74.80
CA GLN A 241 -8.67 -50.37 -75.96
C GLN A 241 -8.07 -49.77 -77.26
N LEU A 242 -7.70 -48.49 -77.25
CA LEU A 242 -7.03 -47.83 -78.38
C LEU A 242 -5.67 -48.44 -78.74
N ARG A 243 -4.92 -48.97 -77.76
CA ARG A 243 -3.67 -49.73 -78.01
C ARG A 243 -3.94 -51.08 -78.66
N SER A 244 -5.01 -51.77 -78.24
CA SER A 244 -5.44 -53.03 -78.86
C SER A 244 -5.87 -52.83 -80.31
N GLU A 245 -6.68 -51.79 -80.57
CA GLU A 245 -7.11 -51.41 -81.92
C GLU A 245 -5.93 -51.01 -82.82
N ASN A 246 -4.97 -50.21 -82.33
CA ASN A 246 -3.74 -49.91 -83.07
C ASN A 246 -2.92 -51.17 -83.41
N THR A 247 -2.84 -52.12 -82.48
CA THR A 247 -2.13 -53.40 -82.71
C THR A 247 -2.82 -54.21 -83.81
N LEU A 248 -4.15 -54.25 -83.82
CA LEU A 248 -4.95 -54.91 -84.85
C LEU A 248 -4.83 -54.22 -86.22
N ILE A 249 -4.77 -52.88 -86.25
CA ILE A 249 -4.52 -52.09 -87.47
C ILE A 249 -3.12 -52.39 -88.02
N LEU A 250 -2.08 -52.36 -87.17
CA LEU A 250 -0.71 -52.70 -87.58
C LEU A 250 -0.61 -54.12 -88.15
N MET A 251 -1.23 -55.12 -87.52
CA MET A 251 -1.28 -56.48 -88.05
C MET A 251 -2.00 -56.57 -89.41
N LYS A 252 -3.12 -55.87 -89.59
CA LYS A 252 -3.83 -55.82 -90.89
C LYS A 252 -2.98 -55.15 -91.98
N THR A 253 -2.33 -54.03 -91.66
CA THR A 253 -1.48 -53.29 -92.59
C THR A 253 -0.27 -54.12 -93.01
N GLN A 254 0.35 -54.84 -92.07
CA GLN A 254 1.50 -55.70 -92.37
C GLN A 254 1.10 -56.90 -93.23
N HIS A 255 -0.04 -57.55 -92.93
CA HIS A 255 -0.58 -58.62 -93.78
C HIS A 255 -0.97 -58.13 -95.19
N HIS A 256 -1.45 -56.89 -95.32
CA HIS A 256 -1.69 -56.27 -96.64
C HIS A 256 -0.37 -56.07 -97.40
N LEU A 257 0.67 -55.58 -96.73
CA LEU A 257 1.99 -55.34 -97.31
C LEU A 257 2.66 -56.64 -97.77
N GLU A 258 2.53 -57.72 -96.99
CA GLU A 258 3.00 -59.06 -97.38
C GLU A 258 2.25 -59.59 -98.63
N ALA A 259 0.93 -59.41 -98.71
CA ALA A 259 0.13 -59.84 -99.87
C ALA A 259 0.51 -59.08 -101.15
N THR A 260 0.61 -57.74 -101.09
CA THR A 260 1.02 -56.92 -102.24
C THR A 260 2.43 -57.27 -102.73
N LYS A 261 3.31 -57.75 -101.84
CA LYS A 261 4.67 -58.17 -102.20
C LYS A 261 4.69 -59.45 -103.06
N VAL A 262 3.74 -60.35 -102.86
CA VAL A 262 3.59 -61.59 -103.65
C VAL A 262 3.03 -61.29 -105.04
N ASP A 263 2.08 -60.36 -105.16
CA ASP A 263 1.53 -59.95 -106.47
C ASP A 263 2.60 -59.29 -107.35
N VAL A 264 3.46 -58.45 -106.76
CA VAL A 264 4.59 -57.79 -107.48
C VAL A 264 5.63 -58.81 -107.98
N GLU A 265 5.87 -59.91 -107.27
CA GLU A 265 6.76 -60.98 -107.73
C GLU A 265 6.16 -61.80 -108.89
N ALA A 266 4.82 -61.87 -109.00
CA ALA A 266 4.12 -62.51 -110.11
C ALA A 266 4.15 -61.67 -111.40
N GLU A 267 3.89 -60.36 -111.31
CA GLU A 267 3.91 -59.46 -112.49
C GLU A 267 5.30 -59.38 -113.14
N LEU A 268 6.37 -59.42 -112.33
CA LEU A 268 7.77 -59.34 -112.79
C LEU A 268 8.18 -60.50 -113.72
N GLN A 269 7.54 -61.67 -113.61
CA GLN A 269 7.80 -62.81 -114.49
C GLN A 269 7.10 -62.68 -115.85
N THR A 270 5.95 -62.00 -115.89
CA THR A 270 5.15 -61.84 -117.12
C THR A 270 5.73 -60.76 -118.04
N TYR A 271 6.34 -59.72 -117.46
CA TYR A 271 6.85 -58.55 -118.20
C TYR A 271 8.07 -58.82 -119.12
N LYS A 272 8.72 -59.99 -118.99
CA LYS A 272 9.95 -60.32 -119.74
C LYS A 272 9.73 -60.72 -121.21
N HIS A 273 8.50 -60.92 -121.69
CA HIS A 273 8.30 -61.65 -122.96
C HIS A 273 8.07 -60.82 -124.24
N SER A 274 7.47 -59.62 -124.20
CA SER A 274 7.05 -58.92 -125.44
C SER A 274 7.47 -57.45 -125.54
N ARG A 275 8.71 -57.21 -125.98
CA ARG A 275 9.16 -55.87 -126.43
C ARG A 275 8.66 -55.57 -127.86
N GLN A 276 7.34 -55.50 -128.04
CA GLN A 276 6.66 -55.23 -129.32
C GLN A 276 5.57 -54.16 -129.21
N GLY A 277 5.81 -53.11 -128.43
CA GLY A 277 4.89 -51.98 -128.21
C GLY A 277 5.60 -50.63 -128.13
N LEU A 278 6.64 -50.41 -128.96
CA LEU A 278 7.51 -49.23 -128.85
C LEU A 278 6.76 -47.90 -129.07
N ASP A 279 5.62 -47.92 -129.75
CA ASP A 279 4.76 -46.74 -129.99
C ASP A 279 3.77 -46.44 -128.85
N GLU A 280 3.48 -47.40 -127.96
CA GLU A 280 2.73 -47.11 -126.72
C GLU A 280 3.60 -46.34 -125.72
N MET A 281 4.91 -46.63 -125.72
CA MET A 281 5.89 -46.07 -124.79
C MET A 281 5.93 -44.53 -124.78
N TYR A 282 5.66 -43.87 -125.91
CA TYR A 282 5.73 -42.40 -126.02
C TYR A 282 4.50 -41.70 -125.42
N ASN A 283 3.34 -42.34 -125.46
CA ASN A 283 2.13 -41.86 -124.77
C ASN A 283 2.17 -42.22 -123.29
N GLU A 284 2.67 -43.41 -122.97
CA GLU A 284 2.82 -43.91 -121.61
C GLU A 284 3.84 -43.07 -120.81
N ALA A 285 5.02 -42.74 -121.36
CA ALA A 285 5.97 -41.85 -120.69
C ALA A 285 5.38 -40.46 -120.36
N ARG A 286 4.46 -39.95 -121.20
CA ARG A 286 3.75 -38.69 -120.97
C ARG A 286 2.59 -38.82 -119.98
N ARG A 287 2.07 -40.02 -119.75
CA ARG A 287 1.14 -40.34 -118.66
C ARG A 287 1.91 -40.47 -117.35
N GLN A 288 2.95 -41.29 -117.33
CA GLN A 288 3.85 -41.49 -116.19
C GLN A 288 4.46 -40.18 -115.67
N LEU A 289 4.93 -39.27 -116.53
CA LEU A 289 5.45 -37.97 -116.07
C LEU A 289 4.39 -37.08 -115.39
N ARG A 290 3.11 -37.20 -115.76
CA ARG A 290 2.02 -36.47 -115.10
C ARG A 290 1.57 -37.15 -113.81
N GLU A 291 1.56 -38.47 -113.79
CA GLU A 291 1.27 -39.26 -112.59
C GLU A 291 2.39 -39.14 -111.56
N GLU A 292 3.67 -39.14 -111.96
CA GLU A 292 4.81 -38.85 -111.08
C GLU A 292 4.79 -37.41 -110.57
N ALA A 293 4.47 -36.42 -111.42
CA ALA A 293 4.33 -35.04 -110.98
C ALA A 293 3.19 -34.84 -109.97
N GLN A 294 2.05 -35.53 -110.17
CA GLN A 294 0.93 -35.52 -109.24
C GLN A 294 1.27 -36.25 -107.94
N LEU A 295 1.83 -37.46 -108.01
CA LEU A 295 2.33 -38.21 -106.84
C LEU A 295 3.36 -37.41 -106.05
N ARG A 296 4.24 -36.68 -106.72
CA ARG A 296 5.23 -35.81 -106.07
C ARG A 296 4.59 -34.60 -105.40
N GLN A 297 3.60 -33.98 -106.03
CA GLN A 297 2.83 -32.89 -105.42
C GLN A 297 2.03 -33.37 -104.20
N ASP A 298 1.42 -34.55 -104.30
CA ASP A 298 0.65 -35.16 -103.20
C ASP A 298 1.57 -35.60 -102.06
N MET A 299 2.74 -36.16 -102.37
CA MET A 299 3.77 -36.50 -101.37
C MET A 299 4.43 -35.27 -100.75
N GLU A 300 4.57 -34.16 -101.49
CA GLU A 300 5.01 -32.86 -100.92
C GLU A 300 3.92 -32.26 -100.02
N ASN A 301 2.64 -32.36 -100.39
CA ASN A 301 1.52 -31.95 -99.54
C ASN A 301 1.44 -32.80 -98.25
N GLU A 302 1.57 -34.13 -98.37
CA GLU A 302 1.58 -35.05 -97.23
C GLU A 302 2.81 -34.81 -96.34
N LEU A 303 3.98 -34.50 -96.93
CA LEU A 303 5.18 -34.10 -96.17
C LEU A 303 4.95 -32.80 -95.40
N VAL A 304 4.25 -31.81 -95.96
CA VAL A 304 3.88 -30.57 -95.24
C VAL A 304 2.94 -30.89 -94.06
N VAL A 305 1.95 -31.77 -94.24
CA VAL A 305 1.07 -32.22 -93.15
C VAL A 305 1.84 -32.99 -92.08
N GLN A 306 2.74 -33.90 -92.46
CA GLN A 306 3.64 -34.62 -91.55
C GLN A 306 4.55 -33.68 -90.75
N VAL A 307 5.11 -32.64 -91.39
CA VAL A 307 5.92 -31.61 -90.72
C VAL A 307 5.07 -30.80 -89.74
N SER A 308 3.82 -30.47 -90.09
CA SER A 308 2.89 -29.77 -89.19
C SER A 308 2.53 -30.63 -87.97
N MET A 309 2.12 -31.89 -88.19
CA MET A 309 1.84 -32.84 -87.11
C MET A 309 3.06 -33.07 -86.21
N LYS A 310 4.26 -33.19 -86.80
CA LYS A 310 5.50 -33.31 -86.02
C LYS A 310 5.73 -32.08 -85.14
N HIS A 311 5.49 -30.87 -85.66
CA HIS A 311 5.64 -29.64 -84.89
C HIS A 311 4.62 -29.55 -83.74
N GLU A 312 3.36 -29.94 -83.97
CA GLU A 312 2.34 -30.01 -82.92
C GLU A 312 2.69 -31.04 -81.84
N ILE A 313 3.20 -32.22 -82.22
CA ILE A 313 3.67 -33.26 -81.28
C ILE A 313 4.89 -32.77 -80.48
N GLU A 314 5.86 -32.11 -81.12
CA GLU A 314 7.02 -31.51 -80.43
C GLU A 314 6.59 -30.40 -79.44
N LEU A 315 5.57 -29.60 -79.77
CA LEU A 315 5.02 -28.58 -78.88
C LEU A 315 4.27 -29.22 -77.70
N ALA A 316 3.44 -30.24 -77.97
CA ALA A 316 2.73 -30.98 -76.94
C ALA A 316 3.69 -31.71 -75.98
N MET A 317 4.77 -32.31 -76.49
CA MET A 317 5.83 -32.89 -75.66
C MET A 317 6.49 -31.85 -74.76
N LYS A 318 6.86 -30.67 -75.28
CA LYS A 318 7.47 -29.59 -74.46
C LYS A 318 6.52 -29.07 -73.37
N LEU A 319 5.22 -28.99 -73.65
CA LEU A 319 4.22 -28.62 -72.65
C LEU A 319 4.06 -29.70 -71.57
N LEU A 320 4.09 -30.99 -71.96
CA LEU A 320 4.05 -32.12 -71.03
C LEU A 320 5.31 -32.18 -70.16
N GLU A 321 6.50 -31.99 -70.76
CA GLU A 321 7.77 -31.89 -70.02
C GLU A 321 7.72 -30.74 -69.02
N LYS A 322 7.21 -29.57 -69.40
CA LYS A 322 7.04 -28.43 -68.49
C LYS A 322 6.11 -28.75 -67.32
N ASP A 323 4.94 -29.35 -67.57
CA ASP A 323 4.04 -29.76 -66.49
C ASP A 323 4.70 -30.79 -65.57
N ILE A 324 5.41 -31.79 -66.12
CA ILE A 324 6.15 -32.78 -65.31
C ILE A 324 7.18 -32.11 -64.38
N HIS A 325 7.93 -31.11 -64.85
CA HIS A 325 8.87 -30.37 -64.00
C HIS A 325 8.14 -29.55 -62.92
N GLU A 326 7.08 -28.82 -63.28
CA GLU A 326 6.26 -28.06 -62.30
C GLU A 326 5.63 -28.97 -61.23
N LYS A 327 5.18 -30.17 -61.60
CA LYS A 327 4.71 -31.19 -60.66
C LYS A 327 5.84 -31.76 -59.79
N GLN A 328 7.05 -31.96 -60.34
CA GLN A 328 8.21 -32.40 -59.56
C GLN A 328 8.64 -31.37 -58.52
N ASP A 329 8.72 -30.09 -58.89
CA ASP A 329 9.05 -28.99 -57.97
C ASP A 329 8.00 -28.87 -56.85
N THR A 330 6.72 -29.00 -57.19
CA THR A 330 5.62 -29.06 -56.21
C THR A 330 5.80 -30.23 -55.23
N LEU A 331 6.21 -31.40 -55.73
CA LEU A 331 6.41 -32.61 -54.91
C LEU A 331 7.65 -32.49 -54.00
N ILE A 332 8.70 -31.78 -54.45
CA ILE A 332 9.85 -31.42 -53.61
C ILE A 332 9.41 -30.48 -52.47
N GLY A 333 8.65 -29.42 -52.78
CA GLY A 333 8.11 -28.50 -51.77
C GLY A 333 7.23 -29.19 -50.72
N LEU A 334 6.35 -30.09 -51.14
CA LEU A 334 5.51 -30.89 -50.24
C LEU A 334 6.32 -31.85 -49.35
N ARG A 335 7.43 -32.42 -49.85
CA ARG A 335 8.34 -33.24 -49.03
C ARG A 335 9.05 -32.40 -47.97
N GLN A 336 9.52 -31.21 -48.34
CA GLN A 336 10.17 -30.30 -47.42
C GLN A 336 9.21 -29.85 -46.30
N GLN A 337 7.97 -29.47 -46.64
CA GLN A 337 6.92 -29.16 -45.66
C GLN A 337 6.61 -30.34 -44.72
N LEU A 338 6.60 -31.58 -45.24
CA LEU A 338 6.39 -32.76 -44.42
C LEU A 338 7.54 -32.99 -43.41
N ASP A 339 8.79 -32.69 -43.80
CA ASP A 339 9.94 -32.82 -42.91
C ASP A 339 10.03 -31.66 -41.89
N GLU A 340 9.60 -30.45 -42.26
CA GLU A 340 9.39 -29.32 -41.33
C GLU A 340 8.32 -29.66 -40.28
N VAL A 341 7.18 -30.24 -40.68
CA VAL A 341 6.12 -30.69 -39.74
C VAL A 341 6.63 -31.78 -38.79
N LYS A 342 7.48 -32.70 -39.27
CA LYS A 342 8.13 -33.69 -38.37
C LYS A 342 9.07 -33.03 -37.37
N ALA A 343 9.87 -32.05 -37.80
CA ALA A 343 10.76 -31.31 -36.90
C ALA A 343 9.97 -30.56 -35.82
N ILE A 344 8.89 -29.86 -36.20
CA ILE A 344 7.97 -29.19 -35.28
C ILE A 344 7.35 -30.17 -34.29
N ASN A 345 6.91 -31.35 -34.73
CA ASN A 345 6.37 -32.38 -33.83
C ASN A 345 7.41 -32.87 -32.82
N VAL A 346 8.66 -33.12 -33.24
CA VAL A 346 9.74 -33.53 -32.32
C VAL A 346 10.06 -32.43 -31.30
N GLU A 347 10.14 -31.17 -31.75
CA GLU A 347 10.35 -30.01 -30.86
C GLU A 347 9.18 -29.84 -29.87
N MET A 348 7.94 -30.05 -30.32
CA MET A 348 6.74 -29.98 -29.48
C MET A 348 6.75 -31.08 -28.41
N TYR A 349 7.13 -32.31 -28.75
CA TYR A 349 7.30 -33.39 -27.76
C TYR A 349 8.40 -33.08 -26.74
N GLN A 350 9.53 -32.52 -27.17
CA GLN A 350 10.60 -32.08 -26.26
C GLN A 350 10.14 -30.96 -25.32
N LYS A 351 9.43 -29.94 -25.85
CA LYS A 351 8.87 -28.85 -25.05
C LYS A 351 7.78 -29.33 -24.08
N LEU A 352 6.94 -30.28 -24.49
CA LEU A 352 5.95 -30.91 -23.62
C LEU A 352 6.64 -31.61 -22.44
N GLN A 353 7.67 -32.42 -22.71
CA GLN A 353 8.39 -33.15 -21.66
C GLN A 353 9.13 -32.22 -20.69
N VAL A 354 9.79 -31.17 -21.19
CA VAL A 354 10.39 -30.11 -20.34
C VAL A 354 9.32 -29.39 -19.50
N SER A 355 8.12 -29.16 -20.06
CA SER A 355 6.99 -28.55 -19.34
C SER A 355 6.42 -29.48 -18.26
N GLU A 356 6.34 -30.79 -18.51
CA GLU A 356 5.92 -31.79 -17.51
C GLU A 356 6.91 -31.90 -16.35
N ASP A 357 8.22 -31.92 -16.64
CA ASP A 357 9.26 -32.00 -15.60
C ASP A 357 9.31 -30.69 -14.78
N ALA A 358 9.16 -29.53 -15.41
CA ALA A 358 9.00 -28.25 -14.72
C ALA A 358 7.69 -28.16 -13.90
N MET A 359 6.62 -28.87 -14.29
CA MET A 359 5.40 -28.98 -13.49
C MET A 359 5.63 -29.85 -12.24
N LYS A 360 6.36 -30.96 -12.36
CA LYS A 360 6.72 -31.81 -11.21
C LYS A 360 7.54 -31.03 -10.18
N GLU A 361 8.58 -30.32 -10.62
CA GLU A 361 9.39 -29.47 -9.72
C GLU A 361 8.54 -28.39 -9.02
N LYS A 362 7.63 -27.73 -9.75
CA LYS A 362 6.69 -26.77 -9.16
C LYS A 362 5.76 -27.41 -8.12
N ASN A 363 5.23 -28.62 -8.37
CA ASN A 363 4.41 -29.34 -7.41
C ASN A 363 5.21 -29.71 -6.15
N GLU A 364 6.48 -30.12 -6.28
CA GLU A 364 7.36 -30.35 -5.12
C GLU A 364 7.68 -29.06 -4.34
N ILE A 365 7.71 -27.90 -5.00
CA ILE A 365 7.84 -26.59 -4.33
C ILE A 365 6.53 -26.23 -3.62
N ILE A 366 5.36 -26.44 -4.24
CA ILE A 366 4.04 -26.21 -3.64
C ILE A 366 3.89 -27.04 -2.36
N ASN A 367 4.14 -28.35 -2.40
CA ASN A 367 4.06 -29.22 -1.22
C ASN A 367 4.98 -28.71 -0.08
N ARG A 368 6.20 -28.28 -0.39
CA ARG A 368 7.13 -27.69 0.59
C ARG A 368 6.66 -26.35 1.16
N LEU A 369 5.88 -25.57 0.41
CA LEU A 369 5.27 -24.32 0.87
C LEU A 369 4.02 -24.60 1.73
N GLU A 370 3.23 -25.63 1.39
CA GLU A 370 2.11 -26.09 2.23
C GLU A 370 2.62 -26.61 3.59
N ASP A 371 3.67 -27.44 3.62
CA ASP A 371 4.31 -27.89 4.87
C ASP A 371 4.79 -26.72 5.73
N LYS A 372 5.44 -25.72 5.12
CA LYS A 372 5.86 -24.49 5.82
C LYS A 372 4.66 -23.68 6.33
N THR A 373 3.59 -23.58 5.56
CA THR A 373 2.37 -22.86 5.94
C THR A 373 1.70 -23.55 7.14
N ASN A 374 1.64 -24.89 7.13
CA ASN A 374 1.15 -25.69 8.25
C ASN A 374 2.03 -25.52 9.50
N GLN A 375 3.36 -25.46 9.35
CA GLN A 375 4.29 -25.18 10.44
C GLN A 375 4.12 -23.76 11.01
N ILE A 376 3.96 -22.74 10.15
CA ILE A 376 3.69 -21.35 10.56
C ILE A 376 2.37 -21.28 11.33
N ASN A 377 1.29 -21.87 10.82
CA ASN A 377 0.00 -21.93 11.50
C ASN A 377 0.09 -22.59 12.88
N ALA A 378 0.87 -23.67 13.02
CA ALA A 378 1.11 -24.31 14.32
C ALA A 378 1.87 -23.38 15.29
N THR A 379 2.90 -22.66 14.83
CA THR A 379 3.62 -21.68 15.67
C THR A 379 2.78 -20.46 16.02
N MET A 380 1.96 -19.97 15.10
CA MET A 380 1.04 -18.84 15.33
C MET A 380 0.04 -19.18 16.45
N LYS A 381 -0.56 -20.37 16.38
CA LYS A 381 -1.47 -20.87 17.42
C LYS A 381 -0.79 -21.04 18.79
N GLN A 382 0.49 -21.43 18.82
CA GLN A 382 1.26 -21.45 20.06
C GLN A 382 1.57 -20.04 20.60
N LEU A 383 1.81 -19.06 19.73
CA LEU A 383 2.03 -17.66 20.13
C LEU A 383 0.73 -17.03 20.64
N GLU A 384 -0.41 -17.28 20.00
CA GLU A 384 -1.74 -16.85 20.47
C GLU A 384 -2.04 -17.39 21.88
N GLN A 385 -1.79 -18.68 22.12
CA GLN A 385 -1.96 -19.27 23.45
C GLN A 385 -1.03 -18.65 24.50
N ARG A 386 0.22 -18.34 24.13
CA ARG A 386 1.17 -17.66 25.03
C ARG A 386 0.77 -16.20 25.29
N LEU A 387 0.21 -15.51 24.30
CA LEU A 387 -0.31 -14.15 24.45
C LEU A 387 -1.49 -14.13 25.44
N GLN A 388 -2.49 -15.00 25.25
CA GLN A 388 -3.62 -15.13 26.18
C GLN A 388 -3.19 -15.47 27.62
N GLN A 389 -2.14 -16.30 27.78
CA GLN A 389 -1.57 -16.60 29.10
C GLN A 389 -0.86 -15.39 29.71
N ALA A 390 -0.14 -14.59 28.92
CA ALA A 390 0.52 -13.38 29.37
C ALA A 390 -0.48 -12.27 29.73
N GLU A 391 -1.51 -12.05 28.91
CA GLU A 391 -2.61 -11.11 29.17
C GLU A 391 -3.34 -11.46 30.48
N LYS A 392 -3.64 -12.75 30.71
CA LYS A 392 -4.25 -13.21 31.97
C LYS A 392 -3.34 -12.97 33.18
N ALA A 393 -2.05 -13.27 33.06
CA ALA A 393 -1.08 -13.03 34.13
C ALA A 393 -0.89 -11.52 34.41
N GLN A 394 -0.97 -10.67 33.38
CA GLN A 394 -0.98 -9.22 33.54
C GLN A 394 -2.21 -8.74 34.31
N MET A 395 -3.42 -9.18 33.92
CA MET A 395 -4.65 -8.83 34.64
C MET A 395 -4.64 -9.29 36.11
N GLU A 396 -4.08 -10.47 36.40
CA GLU A 396 -3.92 -10.97 37.77
C GLU A 396 -2.93 -10.10 38.57
N ALA A 397 -1.80 -9.69 37.97
CA ALA A 397 -0.82 -8.82 38.61
C ALA A 397 -1.33 -7.37 38.83
N GLU A 398 -2.08 -6.82 37.87
CA GLU A 398 -2.72 -5.50 37.99
C GLU A 398 -3.76 -5.48 39.13
N ALA A 399 -4.54 -6.56 39.26
CA ALA A 399 -5.50 -6.71 40.37
C ALA A 399 -4.82 -6.85 41.74
N GLU A 400 -3.65 -7.52 41.82
CA GLU A 400 -2.85 -7.56 43.06
C GLU A 400 -2.24 -6.20 43.41
N ASP A 401 -1.70 -5.47 42.44
CA ASP A 401 -1.14 -4.12 42.63
C ASP A 401 -2.21 -3.11 43.08
N GLU A 402 -3.41 -3.15 42.50
CA GLU A 402 -4.54 -2.30 42.91
C GLU A 402 -5.03 -2.63 44.33
N LYS A 403 -5.03 -3.91 44.71
CA LYS A 403 -5.30 -4.32 46.10
C LYS A 403 -4.23 -3.83 47.07
N LEU A 404 -2.94 -3.95 46.70
CA LEU A 404 -1.81 -3.44 47.49
C LEU A 404 -1.87 -1.92 47.66
N LYS A 405 -2.21 -1.17 46.60
CA LYS A 405 -2.47 0.28 46.67
C LYS A 405 -3.57 0.60 47.66
N GLN A 406 -4.69 -0.12 47.65
CA GLN A 406 -5.77 0.09 48.61
C GLN A 406 -5.34 -0.22 50.05
N GLU A 407 -4.57 -1.27 50.28
CA GLU A 407 -4.00 -1.58 51.60
C GLU A 407 -3.04 -0.48 52.09
N TYR A 408 -2.19 0.07 51.21
CA TYR A 408 -1.32 1.21 51.54
C TYR A 408 -2.10 2.50 51.84
N VAL A 409 -3.14 2.82 51.06
CA VAL A 409 -4.02 3.98 51.32
C VAL A 409 -4.69 3.85 52.69
N ASN A 410 -5.33 2.70 52.96
CA ASN A 410 -5.96 2.41 54.25
C ASN A 410 -4.96 2.51 55.42
N LYS A 411 -3.72 2.03 55.23
CA LYS A 411 -2.68 2.09 56.25
C LYS A 411 -2.16 3.52 56.46
N SER A 412 -2.06 4.31 55.39
CA SER A 412 -1.69 5.73 55.46
C SER A 412 -2.74 6.52 56.24
N GLU A 413 -4.04 6.33 55.96
CA GLU A 413 -5.12 6.98 56.72
C GLU A 413 -5.12 6.57 58.20
N SER A 414 -4.87 5.29 58.50
CA SER A 414 -4.72 4.80 59.88
C SER A 414 -3.57 5.50 60.61
N LEU A 415 -2.41 5.64 59.98
CA LEU A 415 -1.24 6.32 60.55
C LEU A 415 -1.45 7.83 60.69
N GLN A 416 -2.12 8.47 59.73
CA GLN A 416 -2.48 9.89 59.79
C GLN A 416 -3.39 10.19 60.99
N ASN A 417 -4.35 9.30 61.26
CA ASN A 417 -5.26 9.40 62.40
C ASN A 417 -4.52 9.17 63.74
N GLU A 418 -3.64 8.16 63.83
CA GLU A 418 -2.80 7.95 65.01
C GLU A 418 -1.88 9.16 65.27
N PHE A 419 -1.28 9.73 64.23
CA PHE A 419 -0.42 10.91 64.33
C PHE A 419 -1.21 12.12 64.87
N SER A 420 -2.38 12.43 64.29
CA SER A 420 -3.24 13.52 64.79
C SER A 420 -3.71 13.30 66.24
N GLN A 421 -3.94 12.05 66.64
CA GLN A 421 -4.27 11.72 68.03
C GLN A 421 -3.06 11.92 68.96
N LYS A 422 -1.84 11.60 68.50
CA LYS A 422 -0.59 11.83 69.25
C LYS A 422 -0.23 13.31 69.37
N GLU A 423 -0.42 14.11 68.33
CA GLU A 423 -0.27 15.57 68.39
C GLU A 423 -1.20 16.18 69.45
N LYS A 424 -2.48 15.78 69.47
CA LYS A 424 -3.44 16.23 70.49
C LYS A 424 -3.04 15.82 71.91
N GLN A 425 -2.52 14.60 72.09
CA GLN A 425 -1.97 14.15 73.38
C GLN A 425 -0.75 14.97 73.80
N LEU A 426 0.15 15.29 72.87
CA LEU A 426 1.35 16.06 73.14
C LEU A 426 1.01 17.51 73.52
N LEU A 427 0.12 18.17 72.78
CA LEU A 427 -0.37 19.52 73.08
C LEU A 427 -1.07 19.60 74.45
N GLN A 428 -1.85 18.56 74.83
CA GLN A 428 -2.45 18.47 76.15
C GLN A 428 -1.37 18.36 77.24
N LEU A 429 -0.38 17.48 77.07
CA LEU A 429 0.71 17.30 78.03
C LEU A 429 1.62 18.54 78.15
N GLU A 430 1.84 19.28 77.07
CA GLU A 430 2.53 20.58 77.12
C GLU A 430 1.74 21.63 77.90
N THR A 431 0.42 21.63 77.75
CA THR A 431 -0.49 22.51 78.50
C THR A 431 -0.48 22.14 79.99
N ASP A 432 -0.59 20.86 80.32
CA ASP A 432 -0.55 20.36 81.70
C ASP A 432 0.81 20.63 82.37
N LEU A 433 1.92 20.45 81.63
CA LEU A 433 3.27 20.78 82.09
C LEU A 433 3.46 22.28 82.31
N LYS A 434 2.82 23.14 81.51
CA LYS A 434 2.81 24.58 81.74
C LYS A 434 2.05 24.93 83.03
N ILE A 435 0.89 24.34 83.25
CA ILE A 435 0.10 24.53 84.47
C ILE A 435 0.86 24.04 85.70
N GLU A 436 1.54 22.89 85.64
CA GLU A 436 2.38 22.39 86.73
C GLU A 436 3.52 23.37 87.08
N LYS A 437 4.21 23.92 86.07
CA LYS A 437 5.25 24.94 86.29
C LYS A 437 4.73 26.21 86.94
N GLU A 438 3.56 26.70 86.52
CA GLU A 438 2.91 27.88 87.11
C GLU A 438 2.48 27.61 88.56
N TRP A 439 1.94 26.42 88.85
CA TRP A 439 1.63 25.96 90.22
C TRP A 439 2.88 25.83 91.09
N ARG A 440 3.95 25.25 90.54
CA ARG A 440 5.21 25.05 91.25
C ARG A 440 5.89 26.37 91.62
N GLN A 441 5.88 27.34 90.71
CA GLN A 441 6.34 28.71 91.00
C GLN A 441 5.50 29.34 92.11
N THR A 442 4.17 29.23 92.04
CA THR A 442 3.27 29.76 93.08
C THR A 442 3.54 29.13 94.46
N LEU A 443 3.77 27.80 94.50
CA LEU A 443 4.15 27.07 95.70
C LEU A 443 5.52 27.46 96.26
N GLU A 444 6.51 27.76 95.40
CA GLU A 444 7.81 28.27 95.82
C GLU A 444 7.72 29.70 96.39
N ASP A 445 6.92 30.57 95.76
CA ASP A 445 6.65 31.93 96.23
C ASP A 445 5.94 31.93 97.60
N ASP A 446 4.94 31.07 97.79
CA ASP A 446 4.23 30.94 99.07
C ASP A 446 5.12 30.28 100.15
N LEU A 447 5.92 29.28 99.80
CA LEU A 447 6.93 28.70 100.70
C LEU A 447 7.95 29.76 101.14
N GLN A 448 8.30 30.71 100.28
CA GLN A 448 9.19 31.82 100.62
C GLN A 448 8.52 32.82 101.58
N LYS A 449 7.25 33.19 101.36
CA LYS A 449 6.46 34.01 102.32
C LYS A 449 6.34 33.34 103.69
N GLU A 450 6.12 32.02 103.73
CA GLU A 450 6.04 31.27 104.99
C GLU A 450 7.40 31.22 105.71
N LYS A 451 8.52 31.07 104.99
CA LYS A 451 9.86 31.18 105.58
C LYS A 451 10.12 32.57 106.17
N GLU A 452 9.72 33.63 105.48
CA GLU A 452 9.83 35.02 105.96
C GLU A 452 8.97 35.25 107.20
N THR A 453 7.73 34.74 107.20
CA THR A 453 6.81 34.78 108.34
C THR A 453 7.36 34.00 109.55
N VAL A 454 7.90 32.80 109.34
CA VAL A 454 8.58 32.02 110.39
C VAL A 454 9.83 32.75 110.91
N SER A 455 10.58 33.46 110.05
CA SER A 455 11.72 34.28 110.47
C SER A 455 11.28 35.48 111.32
N HIS A 456 10.16 36.13 110.96
CA HIS A 456 9.56 37.21 111.75
C HIS A 456 9.13 36.70 113.13
N LEU A 457 8.32 35.65 113.18
CA LEU A 457 7.82 35.03 114.42
C LEU A 457 8.96 34.52 115.32
N ARG A 458 10.07 34.03 114.75
CA ARG A 458 11.28 33.69 115.51
C ARG A 458 11.94 34.91 116.14
N THR A 459 11.96 36.04 115.44
CA THR A 459 12.48 37.32 115.95
C THR A 459 11.62 37.81 117.11
N GLU A 460 10.29 37.87 116.94
CA GLU A 460 9.35 38.22 118.02
C GLU A 460 9.44 37.26 119.21
N THR A 461 9.57 35.96 118.97
CA THR A 461 9.80 34.96 120.04
C THR A 461 11.10 35.25 120.81
N GLN A 462 12.16 35.64 120.11
CA GLN A 462 13.43 36.00 120.73
C GLN A 462 13.35 37.31 121.53
N GLU A 463 12.55 38.27 121.07
CA GLU A 463 12.22 39.49 121.83
C GLU A 463 11.41 39.17 123.08
N ILE A 464 10.38 38.32 122.99
CA ILE A 464 9.59 37.84 124.14
C ILE A 464 10.49 37.09 125.15
N VAL A 465 11.44 36.27 124.69
CA VAL A 465 12.43 35.61 125.56
C VAL A 465 13.35 36.62 126.25
N ASN A 466 13.74 37.69 125.56
CA ASN A 466 14.55 38.77 126.14
C ASN A 466 13.74 39.60 127.15
N LEU A 467 12.49 39.96 126.83
CA LEU A 467 11.54 40.60 127.75
C LEU A 467 11.27 39.74 128.98
N LYS A 468 11.15 38.41 128.84
CA LYS A 468 11.03 37.47 129.96
C LYS A 468 12.29 37.46 130.84
N LYS A 469 13.50 37.57 130.26
CA LYS A 469 14.74 37.70 131.04
C LYS A 469 14.79 39.03 131.79
N GLU A 470 14.38 40.15 131.17
CA GLU A 470 14.29 41.44 131.85
C GLU A 470 13.21 41.45 132.94
N PHE A 471 12.04 40.85 132.69
CA PHE A 471 10.99 40.67 133.71
C PHE A 471 11.50 39.84 134.89
N LEU A 472 12.23 38.74 134.65
CA LEU A 472 12.86 37.96 135.73
C LEU A 472 13.90 38.78 136.50
N LYS A 473 14.74 39.59 135.84
CA LYS A 473 15.65 40.52 136.53
C LYS A 473 14.91 41.56 137.38
N VAL A 474 13.78 42.08 136.88
CA VAL A 474 12.94 43.04 137.62
C VAL A 474 12.23 42.34 138.78
N GLN A 475 11.79 41.10 138.63
CA GLN A 475 11.20 40.28 139.69
C GLN A 475 12.23 39.92 140.78
N GLU A 476 13.47 39.60 140.38
CA GLU A 476 14.57 39.35 141.31
C GLU A 476 14.95 40.63 142.06
N LYS A 477 15.02 41.78 141.37
CA LYS A 477 15.16 43.10 142.01
C LYS A 477 13.98 43.43 142.93
N ASN A 478 12.74 43.04 142.60
CA ASN A 478 11.58 43.24 143.46
C ASN A 478 11.66 42.37 144.73
N LYS A 479 12.11 41.12 144.62
CA LYS A 479 12.44 40.26 145.78
C LYS A 479 13.57 40.85 146.62
N GLN A 480 14.65 41.32 146.01
CA GLN A 480 15.75 41.98 146.72
C GLN A 480 15.28 43.25 147.43
N LEU A 481 14.46 44.08 146.79
CA LEU A 481 13.85 45.26 147.42
C LEU A 481 12.88 44.89 148.54
N LYS A 482 12.13 43.79 148.43
CA LYS A 482 11.30 43.28 149.52
C LYS A 482 12.12 42.77 150.70
N SER A 483 13.18 41.99 150.45
CA SER A 483 14.16 41.61 151.50
C SER A 483 14.74 42.85 152.16
N ILE A 484 15.17 43.85 151.37
CA ILE A 484 15.67 45.13 151.91
C ILE A 484 14.61 45.86 152.73
N CYS A 485 13.33 45.84 152.34
CA CYS A 485 12.25 46.39 153.17
C CYS A 485 12.02 45.60 154.46
N GLU A 486 12.03 44.26 154.40
CA GLU A 486 11.88 43.37 155.57
C GLU A 486 13.09 43.51 156.53
N ASP A 487 14.31 43.60 155.99
CA ASP A 487 15.56 43.88 156.71
C ASP A 487 15.57 45.31 157.29
N GLN A 488 14.96 46.30 156.60
CA GLN A 488 14.79 47.66 157.11
C GLN A 488 13.70 47.76 158.18
N GLU A 489 12.60 47.00 158.08
CA GLU A 489 11.57 46.92 159.12
C GLU A 489 12.09 46.21 160.37
N ALA A 490 12.88 45.13 160.21
CA ALA A 490 13.59 44.48 161.31
C ALA A 490 14.63 45.41 161.95
N ALA A 491 15.44 46.12 161.14
CA ALA A 491 16.38 47.11 161.64
C ALA A 491 15.67 48.28 162.35
N LEU A 492 14.48 48.71 161.90
CA LEU A 492 13.69 49.75 162.57
C LEU A 492 13.12 49.29 163.92
N GLN A 493 12.85 48.01 164.13
CA GLN A 493 12.51 47.46 165.45
C GLN A 493 13.72 47.35 166.38
N GLU A 494 14.92 47.06 165.87
CA GLU A 494 16.13 46.92 166.69
C GLU A 494 16.79 48.28 167.02
N LEU A 495 16.76 49.24 166.10
CA LEU A 495 17.32 50.60 166.29
C LEU A 495 16.50 51.45 167.27
N ALA A 496 15.24 51.10 167.52
CA ALA A 496 14.39 51.77 168.51
C ALA A 496 14.76 51.45 169.97
N SER A 497 15.52 50.37 170.22
CA SER A 497 15.84 49.89 171.58
C SER A 497 17.16 50.42 172.15
N LYS A 498 18.08 50.95 171.33
CA LYS A 498 19.32 51.60 171.77
C LYS A 498 19.54 52.95 171.07
N LEU A 499 18.72 53.90 171.52
CA LEU A 499 18.70 55.32 171.21
C LEU A 499 20.06 55.99 170.90
N SER A 500 19.96 57.05 170.08
CA SER A 500 20.87 58.19 169.96
C SER A 500 22.32 57.90 169.54
N GLU A 501 22.63 58.10 168.25
CA GLU A 501 23.72 58.97 167.75
C GLU A 501 23.75 59.02 166.20
N SER A 502 24.12 60.18 165.62
CA SER A 502 24.41 60.50 164.18
C SER A 502 23.50 59.94 163.06
N LYS A 503 22.73 60.70 162.26
CA LYS A 503 22.95 61.95 161.49
C LYS A 503 23.70 61.78 160.14
N LEU A 504 22.98 62.05 159.02
CA LEU A 504 23.45 62.36 157.63
C LEU A 504 24.06 61.20 156.80
N LYS A 505 23.97 61.12 155.46
CA LYS A 505 23.07 61.66 154.39
C LYS A 505 23.57 61.10 153.02
N ILE A 506 22.81 61.30 151.93
CA ILE A 506 23.29 61.48 150.52
C ILE A 506 23.89 60.23 149.82
N GLU A 507 23.91 60.08 148.48
CA GLU A 507 23.05 60.43 147.32
C GLU A 507 23.86 60.02 146.05
N ASP A 508 23.19 59.76 144.91
CA ASP A 508 23.66 60.08 143.53
C ASP A 508 24.92 59.43 142.86
N ILE A 509 25.14 59.43 141.53
CA ILE A 509 24.27 59.27 140.32
C ILE A 509 25.16 59.15 139.03
N LYS A 510 24.77 58.33 138.00
CA LYS A 510 25.19 58.34 136.55
C LYS A 510 26.72 58.25 136.20
N GLU A 511 27.26 58.21 134.94
CA GLU A 511 26.78 58.46 133.55
C GLU A 511 27.68 57.84 132.40
N ALA A 512 27.15 57.74 131.16
CA ALA A 512 27.78 57.93 129.81
C ALA A 512 28.72 56.91 129.01
N ASN A 513 28.22 56.48 127.82
CA ASN A 513 28.77 56.53 126.42
C ASN A 513 29.87 55.61 125.75
N LYS A 514 29.56 55.20 124.48
CA LYS A 514 30.32 55.27 123.16
C LYS A 514 30.87 54.02 122.37
N ALA A 515 30.74 54.07 121.02
CA ALA A 515 31.43 53.33 119.90
C ALA A 515 31.07 51.83 119.61
N LEU A 516 31.16 51.21 118.40
CA LEU A 516 31.74 51.53 117.04
C LEU A 516 31.01 50.75 115.88
N GLN A 517 31.50 50.78 114.62
CA GLN A 517 30.76 50.56 113.35
C GLN A 517 31.32 49.53 112.33
N GLY A 518 30.52 49.26 111.28
CA GLY A 518 30.90 48.61 110.01
C GLY A 518 30.42 49.35 108.73
N GLN A 519 30.47 48.69 107.56
CA GLN A 519 30.67 49.32 106.23
C GLN A 519 30.27 48.37 105.05
N VAL A 520 30.21 48.68 103.73
CA VAL A 520 30.60 49.84 102.87
C VAL A 520 29.65 49.99 101.63
N TRP A 521 29.48 51.21 101.10
CA TRP A 521 29.34 51.58 99.66
C TRP A 521 30.25 52.81 99.48
N LEU A 522 31.08 52.89 98.42
CA LEU A 522 32.12 53.92 98.32
C LEU A 522 31.50 55.33 98.14
N LYS A 523 31.93 56.31 98.94
CA LYS A 523 31.32 57.66 98.93
C LYS A 523 32.08 58.60 98.00
N ASP A 524 31.36 59.44 97.26
CA ASP A 524 31.89 60.41 96.27
C ASP A 524 33.02 61.33 96.78
N LYS A 525 33.17 61.50 98.09
CA LYS A 525 34.24 62.32 98.69
C LYS A 525 35.61 61.63 98.71
N GLU A 526 35.67 60.31 98.56
CA GLU A 526 36.89 59.51 98.76
C GLU A 526 37.67 59.25 97.46
N ALA A 527 37.02 59.31 96.29
CA ALA A 527 37.69 59.14 94.99
C ALA A 527 38.24 60.47 94.44
N THR A 528 39.56 60.68 94.49
CA THR A 528 40.22 61.88 93.92
C THR A 528 40.56 61.75 92.44
N HIS A 529 40.82 60.54 91.95
CA HIS A 529 41.24 60.25 90.58
C HIS A 529 40.29 59.27 89.90
N CYS A 530 40.15 59.38 88.57
CA CYS A 530 39.35 58.44 87.78
C CYS A 530 39.99 57.04 87.77
N LYS A 531 39.24 56.00 88.19
CA LYS A 531 39.77 54.64 88.37
C LYS A 531 40.39 53.98 87.13
N LEU A 532 40.02 54.40 85.90
CA LEU A 532 40.59 53.86 84.65
C LEU A 532 41.78 54.65 84.08
N CYS A 533 41.66 55.98 83.95
CA CYS A 533 42.73 56.80 83.34
C CYS A 533 43.63 57.53 84.35
N GLU A 534 43.41 57.33 85.65
CA GLU A 534 44.17 57.89 86.78
C GLU A 534 44.32 59.43 86.81
N LYS A 535 43.58 60.16 85.97
CA LYS A 535 43.57 61.63 85.99
C LYS A 535 42.66 62.15 87.11
N GLU A 536 43.12 63.17 87.81
CA GLU A 536 42.37 63.82 88.90
C GLU A 536 41.03 64.40 88.44
N PHE A 537 40.04 64.37 89.34
CA PHE A 537 38.72 64.98 89.15
C PHE A 537 38.74 66.47 89.46
N SER A 538 38.01 67.26 88.67
CA SER A 538 37.99 68.72 88.77
C SER A 538 36.60 69.27 88.41
N LEU A 539 36.37 70.57 88.55
CA LEU A 539 35.08 71.18 88.20
C LEU A 539 34.67 70.95 86.72
N SER A 540 35.65 70.78 85.82
CA SER A 540 35.44 70.42 84.41
C SER A 540 35.43 68.91 84.13
N LYS A 541 35.87 68.07 85.07
CA LYS A 541 35.86 66.60 84.95
C LYS A 541 35.09 65.98 86.11
N ARG A 542 33.80 65.74 85.87
CA ARG A 542 32.85 65.21 86.86
C ARG A 542 33.05 63.71 87.15
N LYS A 543 32.54 63.27 88.29
CA LYS A 543 32.58 61.89 88.80
C LYS A 543 31.34 61.11 88.35
N HIS A 544 31.52 59.88 87.90
CA HIS A 544 30.45 59.00 87.41
C HIS A 544 30.66 57.57 87.92
N HIS A 545 29.66 57.00 88.59
CA HIS A 545 29.72 55.60 89.05
C HIS A 545 29.44 54.62 87.90
N CYS A 546 30.22 53.53 87.79
CA CYS A 546 29.89 52.40 86.94
C CYS A 546 28.81 51.53 87.63
N ARG A 547 27.65 51.31 86.98
CA ARG A 547 26.54 50.54 87.56
C ARG A 547 26.78 49.04 87.64
N ASN A 548 27.85 48.54 87.01
CA ASN A 548 28.25 47.13 87.07
C ASN A 548 29.30 46.84 88.16
N CYS A 549 30.21 47.78 88.47
CA CYS A 549 31.31 47.54 89.42
C CYS A 549 31.41 48.52 90.60
N GLY A 550 30.52 49.53 90.70
CA GLY A 550 30.46 50.45 91.84
C GLY A 550 31.56 51.51 91.92
N GLU A 551 32.64 51.36 91.17
CA GLU A 551 33.78 52.29 91.13
C GLU A 551 33.49 53.61 90.39
N ILE A 552 34.32 54.64 90.63
CA ILE A 552 34.13 56.01 90.13
C ILE A 552 35.10 56.35 88.97
N PHE A 553 34.53 56.79 87.85
CA PHE A 553 35.20 57.10 86.59
C PHE A 553 34.85 58.52 86.10
N CYS A 554 35.59 59.03 85.10
CA CYS A 554 35.23 60.24 84.36
C CYS A 554 34.37 59.89 83.14
N ASN A 555 33.70 60.89 82.55
CA ASN A 555 32.81 60.68 81.40
C ASN A 555 33.50 59.92 80.26
N ALA A 556 34.69 60.35 79.85
CA ALA A 556 35.48 59.72 78.77
C ALA A 556 36.05 58.32 79.08
N CYS A 557 35.80 57.78 80.28
CA CYS A 557 36.14 56.40 80.67
C CYS A 557 34.91 55.53 81.01
N SER A 558 33.72 56.09 80.78
CA SER A 558 32.44 55.50 81.15
C SER A 558 31.30 56.10 80.32
N ASP A 559 31.53 56.36 79.03
CA ASP A 559 30.54 57.02 78.17
C ASP A 559 29.57 56.04 77.51
N ASN A 560 29.76 54.75 77.79
CA ASN A 560 28.97 53.67 77.25
C ASN A 560 27.82 53.30 78.20
N GLU A 561 26.63 53.05 77.65
CA GLU A 561 25.44 52.63 78.40
C GLU A 561 24.90 51.32 77.83
N LEU A 562 24.64 50.34 78.70
CA LEU A 562 24.24 48.98 78.32
C LEU A 562 23.23 48.45 79.34
N PRO A 563 22.17 47.72 78.95
CA PRO A 563 21.24 47.15 79.91
C PRO A 563 21.94 46.08 80.76
N LEU A 564 21.78 46.15 82.09
CA LEU A 564 22.34 45.17 83.02
C LEU A 564 21.22 44.28 83.56
N PRO A 565 21.50 43.06 84.04
CA PRO A 565 20.47 42.19 84.65
C PRO A 565 19.71 42.83 85.82
N SER A 566 20.29 43.86 86.45
CA SER A 566 19.69 44.66 87.54
C SER A 566 18.83 45.85 87.07
N SER A 567 18.79 46.17 85.77
CA SER A 567 17.88 47.19 85.22
C SER A 567 17.64 47.03 83.71
N PRO A 568 16.37 46.93 83.25
CA PRO A 568 16.04 46.75 81.83
C PRO A 568 16.18 48.04 80.99
N LYS A 569 16.64 49.15 81.57
CA LYS A 569 17.02 50.38 80.85
C LYS A 569 18.54 50.43 80.72
N PRO A 570 19.11 50.98 79.62
CA PRO A 570 20.55 51.17 79.50
C PRO A 570 21.07 51.97 80.70
N VAL A 571 22.14 51.48 81.33
CA VAL A 571 22.79 52.15 82.46
C VAL A 571 24.29 52.28 82.21
N ARG A 572 24.86 53.37 82.72
CA ARG A 572 26.25 53.72 82.52
C ARG A 572 27.23 52.71 83.11
N VAL A 573 28.14 52.21 82.27
CA VAL A 573 29.22 51.30 82.63
C VAL A 573 30.57 51.89 82.22
N CYS A 574 31.66 51.50 82.91
CA CYS A 574 33.01 51.86 82.46
C CYS A 574 33.41 51.05 81.23
N ASP A 575 34.36 51.57 80.44
CA ASP A 575 34.69 51.00 79.13
C ASP A 575 35.23 49.56 79.23
N SER A 576 35.92 49.23 80.33
CA SER A 576 36.35 47.86 80.63
C SER A 576 35.17 46.89 80.83
N CYS A 577 34.10 47.33 81.52
CA CYS A 577 32.89 46.53 81.64
C CYS A 577 32.12 46.45 80.32
N HIS A 578 32.09 47.54 79.54
CA HIS A 578 31.45 47.57 78.22
C HIS A 578 32.07 46.55 77.25
N ALA A 579 33.40 46.54 77.14
CA ALA A 579 34.13 45.61 76.28
C ALA A 579 33.88 44.13 76.64
N ILE A 580 33.90 43.79 77.93
CA ILE A 580 33.66 42.42 78.42
C ILE A 580 32.22 41.96 78.14
N LEU A 581 31.24 42.86 78.23
CA LEU A 581 29.82 42.53 78.07
C LEU A 581 29.42 42.37 76.60
N ILE A 582 29.99 43.15 75.67
CA ILE A 582 29.70 43.00 74.22
C ILE A 582 30.26 41.69 73.66
N GLN A 583 31.42 41.21 74.15
CA GLN A 583 32.11 40.04 73.61
C GLN A 583 31.39 38.69 73.87
N ARG A 584 30.23 38.70 74.56
CA ARG A 584 29.42 37.50 74.87
C ARG A 584 28.14 37.35 74.02
N CYS A 585 27.87 38.26 73.08
CA CYS A 585 26.64 38.27 72.27
C CYS A 585 26.84 37.87 70.80
N SER A 586 27.79 36.99 70.48
CA SER A 586 28.04 36.56 69.08
C SER A 586 28.40 35.08 68.96
N SER A 587 27.41 34.21 69.18
CA SER A 587 27.45 32.80 68.73
C SER A 587 26.06 32.18 68.69
N ASN A 588 25.76 31.50 67.58
CA ASN A 588 24.65 30.57 67.29
C ASN A 588 23.34 31.10 66.64
N LEU A 589 23.44 31.30 65.32
CA LEU A 589 22.45 31.03 64.24
C LEU A 589 23.25 30.74 62.94
N GLY A 590 22.78 29.97 61.94
CA GLY A 590 21.59 29.11 61.87
C GLY A 590 21.36 28.50 60.46
N GLU A 591 21.23 27.16 60.39
CA GLU A 591 20.60 26.34 59.33
C GLU A 591 21.08 26.30 57.85
N ALA A 592 20.73 25.14 57.23
CA ALA A 592 20.36 24.89 55.82
C ALA A 592 21.42 24.82 54.68
N GLY A 593 21.62 23.59 54.19
CA GLY A 593 21.18 23.28 52.82
C GLY A 593 22.23 22.85 51.77
N TRP A 594 21.86 21.82 51.01
CA TRP A 594 22.42 21.40 49.71
C TRP A 594 23.82 20.78 49.67
N GLY A 595 23.86 19.44 49.71
CA GLY A 595 24.93 18.67 49.08
C GLY A 595 24.49 18.11 47.73
N VAL A 596 25.42 17.98 46.78
CA VAL A 596 25.78 16.75 46.03
C VAL A 596 27.11 17.02 45.31
N PRO A 597 28.13 16.15 45.44
CA PRO A 597 29.28 16.13 44.54
C PRO A 597 29.23 14.96 43.53
N CYS A 598 29.68 15.26 42.29
CA CYS A 598 30.45 14.41 41.37
C CYS A 598 30.00 12.95 41.09
N GLY A 599 29.66 12.64 39.83
CA GLY A 599 29.51 11.27 39.34
C GLY A 599 29.65 11.12 37.82
N ALA A 600 30.55 10.22 37.41
CA ALA A 600 30.64 9.51 36.12
C ALA A 600 30.73 10.30 34.78
N GLN A 601 31.96 10.40 34.26
CA GLN A 601 32.17 10.23 32.81
C GLN A 601 32.08 8.72 32.48
N ALA A 602 31.23 8.34 31.52
CA ALA A 602 31.45 7.24 30.57
C ALA A 602 30.14 6.98 29.77
N ALA A 603 29.94 7.71 28.68
CA ALA A 603 29.03 7.30 27.62
C ALA A 603 29.89 6.90 26.41
N ALA A 604 29.82 5.63 26.01
CA ALA A 604 30.54 5.15 24.84
C ALA A 604 29.84 5.63 23.57
N GLU A 605 30.58 6.27 22.66
CA GLU A 605 30.10 6.53 21.31
C GLU A 605 30.00 5.21 20.54
N GLN A 606 28.81 4.60 20.54
CA GLN A 606 28.46 3.64 19.50
C GLN A 606 28.27 4.42 18.20
N VAL A 607 29.32 4.44 17.38
CA VAL A 607 29.20 4.82 15.97
C VAL A 607 28.30 3.78 15.29
N HIS A 608 27.01 4.10 15.18
CA HIS A 608 26.16 3.45 14.18
C HIS A 608 26.77 3.74 12.81
N ALA A 609 27.18 2.70 12.11
CA ALA A 609 27.61 2.81 10.72
C ALA A 609 26.40 3.25 9.89
N THR A 610 26.35 4.54 9.54
CA THR A 610 25.36 5.12 8.64
C THR A 610 25.44 4.35 7.31
N MET A 611 24.35 3.69 6.92
CA MET A 611 24.37 2.93 5.67
C MET A 611 24.48 3.92 4.51
N GLN A 612 25.51 3.79 3.68
CA GLN A 612 25.72 4.65 2.52
C GLN A 612 25.54 3.87 1.23
N ILE A 613 24.59 4.29 0.39
CA ILE A 613 24.36 3.72 -0.95
C ILE A 613 24.89 4.70 -1.99
N PRO A 614 25.94 4.35 -2.77
CA PRO A 614 26.38 5.17 -3.89
C PRO A 614 25.28 5.34 -4.93
N ILE A 615 24.96 6.60 -5.25
CA ILE A 615 23.92 6.99 -6.20
C ILE A 615 24.48 7.90 -7.31
N PHE A 616 23.98 7.70 -8.52
CA PHE A 616 24.32 8.48 -9.71
C PHE A 616 23.05 8.94 -10.40
N THR A 617 23.04 10.16 -10.95
CA THR A 617 22.02 10.56 -11.93
C THR A 617 22.67 10.57 -13.30
N VAL A 618 22.11 9.80 -14.24
CA VAL A 618 22.64 9.65 -15.59
C VAL A 618 21.54 9.93 -16.59
N ASP A 619 21.80 10.87 -17.49
CA ASP A 619 20.97 11.11 -18.65
C ASP A 619 21.32 10.09 -19.74
N ALA A 620 20.39 9.20 -20.06
CA ALA A 620 20.52 8.19 -21.13
C ALA A 620 19.99 8.70 -22.47
N PHE A 621 20.48 8.13 -23.57
CA PHE A 621 20.16 8.52 -24.96
C PHE A 621 20.56 9.97 -25.32
N THR A 622 21.64 10.47 -24.70
CA THR A 622 22.23 11.79 -24.96
C THR A 622 23.73 11.78 -24.63
N SER A 623 24.52 12.63 -25.29
CA SER A 623 25.90 12.98 -24.91
C SER A 623 26.02 14.31 -24.18
N ARG A 624 24.90 15.00 -23.94
CA ARG A 624 24.82 16.29 -23.24
C ARG A 624 23.96 16.18 -21.98
N PRO A 625 24.43 16.69 -20.83
CA PRO A 625 23.60 16.85 -19.63
C PRO A 625 22.32 17.66 -19.93
N PHE A 626 21.27 17.38 -19.14
CA PHE A 626 19.94 17.99 -19.19
C PHE A 626 19.12 17.72 -20.46
N ALA A 627 19.60 16.82 -21.32
CA ALA A 627 18.85 16.23 -22.43
C ALA A 627 18.63 14.72 -22.18
N GLY A 628 18.06 13.97 -23.12
CA GLY A 628 17.81 12.54 -22.94
C GLY A 628 16.86 12.22 -21.78
N ASN A 629 16.92 11.00 -21.26
CA ASN A 629 16.10 10.55 -20.13
C ASN A 629 16.93 10.34 -18.85
N PRO A 630 16.69 11.11 -17.76
CA PRO A 630 17.40 10.97 -16.50
C PRO A 630 16.92 9.73 -15.72
N ALA A 631 17.86 8.85 -15.37
CA ALA A 631 17.64 7.80 -14.38
C ALA A 631 18.56 7.98 -13.17
N ALA A 632 18.04 7.68 -11.98
CA ALA A 632 18.86 7.43 -10.81
C ALA A 632 19.40 6.00 -10.87
N VAL A 633 20.64 5.78 -10.44
CA VAL A 633 21.29 4.47 -10.41
C VAL A 633 21.96 4.29 -9.05
N CYS A 634 21.52 3.28 -8.30
CA CYS A 634 22.04 2.91 -7.00
C CYS A 634 22.92 1.64 -7.11
N LEU A 635 24.07 1.64 -6.45
CA LEU A 635 24.93 0.45 -6.34
C LEU A 635 24.74 -0.21 -4.97
N LEU A 636 24.25 -1.44 -4.96
CA LEU A 636 23.89 -2.17 -3.76
C LEU A 636 24.90 -3.27 -3.43
N GLU A 637 25.60 -3.11 -2.31
CA GLU A 637 26.48 -4.14 -1.73
C GLU A 637 25.68 -5.31 -1.15
N ASN A 638 24.50 -5.04 -0.59
CA ASN A 638 23.52 -6.01 -0.09
C ASN A 638 22.12 -5.64 -0.58
N ASP A 639 21.20 -6.60 -0.57
CA ASP A 639 19.79 -6.33 -0.87
C ASP A 639 19.17 -5.42 0.21
N LEU A 640 18.30 -4.50 -0.23
CA LEU A 640 17.49 -3.66 0.64
C LEU A 640 16.17 -4.35 1.01
N ASP A 641 15.53 -3.88 2.08
CA ASP A 641 14.13 -4.20 2.35
C ASP A 641 13.23 -3.70 1.19
N GLU A 642 12.18 -4.46 0.84
CA GLU A 642 11.32 -4.19 -0.34
C GLU A 642 10.74 -2.76 -0.34
N ASP A 643 10.25 -2.31 0.81
CA ASP A 643 9.76 -0.94 1.04
C ASP A 643 10.77 0.16 0.69
N LEU A 644 12.07 -0.10 0.90
CA LEU A 644 13.10 0.92 0.80
C LEU A 644 13.44 1.25 -0.65
N TYR A 645 13.37 0.26 -1.56
CA TYR A 645 13.49 0.50 -3.00
C TYR A 645 12.45 1.52 -3.48
N GLN A 646 11.19 1.31 -3.08
CA GLN A 646 10.09 2.19 -3.48
C GLN A 646 10.23 3.58 -2.85
N LYS A 647 10.56 3.68 -1.55
CA LYS A 647 10.81 4.97 -0.87
C LYS A 647 11.91 5.79 -1.53
N ILE A 648 13.05 5.16 -1.88
CA ILE A 648 14.15 5.83 -2.59
C ILE A 648 13.67 6.30 -3.98
N ALA A 649 12.92 5.49 -4.73
CA ALA A 649 12.43 5.87 -6.05
C ALA A 649 11.42 7.03 -5.99
N THR A 650 10.56 7.06 -4.97
CA THR A 650 9.64 8.17 -4.71
C THR A 650 10.39 9.45 -4.32
N GLU A 651 11.41 9.37 -3.45
CA GLU A 651 12.25 10.51 -3.04
C GLU A 651 13.03 11.09 -4.24
N MET A 652 13.60 10.23 -5.08
CA MET A 652 14.34 10.68 -6.26
C MET A 652 13.46 11.34 -7.32
N ASN A 653 12.19 10.94 -7.41
CA ASN A 653 11.17 11.53 -8.28
C ASN A 653 11.62 11.76 -9.76
N LEU A 654 12.44 10.85 -10.27
CA LEU A 654 12.79 10.73 -11.69
C LEU A 654 11.84 9.75 -12.38
N SER A 655 11.96 9.60 -13.70
CA SER A 655 11.22 8.58 -14.46
C SER A 655 11.42 7.20 -13.81
N GLU A 656 12.68 6.81 -13.62
CA GLU A 656 13.04 5.56 -12.96
C GLU A 656 14.29 5.69 -12.07
N THR A 657 14.29 4.92 -10.99
CA THR A 657 15.46 4.60 -10.17
C THR A 657 15.83 3.13 -10.38
N ALA A 658 17.05 2.90 -10.86
CA ALA A 658 17.64 1.59 -11.07
C ALA A 658 18.49 1.15 -9.88
N PHE A 659 18.41 -0.12 -9.51
CA PHE A 659 19.19 -0.69 -8.42
C PHE A 659 20.02 -1.87 -8.94
N ILE A 660 21.34 -1.69 -9.00
CA ILE A 660 22.29 -2.72 -9.43
C ILE A 660 22.75 -3.49 -8.19
N ARG A 661 22.54 -4.81 -8.20
CA ARG A 661 22.80 -5.72 -7.08
C ARG A 661 23.87 -6.73 -7.45
N LYS A 662 24.73 -7.07 -6.49
CA LYS A 662 25.64 -8.22 -6.59
C LYS A 662 24.83 -9.51 -6.53
N LEU A 663 25.23 -10.55 -7.26
CA LEU A 663 24.49 -11.82 -7.32
C LEU A 663 25.10 -12.89 -6.41
N LYS A 664 26.40 -12.78 -6.11
CA LYS A 664 27.16 -13.72 -5.30
C LYS A 664 28.06 -12.98 -4.31
N PRO A 665 28.31 -13.56 -3.12
CA PRO A 665 29.36 -13.08 -2.22
C PRO A 665 30.70 -13.02 -2.96
N GLY A 666 31.36 -11.86 -2.94
CA GLY A 666 32.62 -11.63 -3.64
C GLY A 666 32.51 -11.03 -5.06
N ASP A 667 31.29 -10.77 -5.57
CA ASP A 667 31.11 -9.95 -6.78
C ASP A 667 31.65 -8.52 -6.59
N ASP A 668 32.14 -7.93 -7.69
CA ASP A 668 32.76 -6.61 -7.71
C ASP A 668 32.29 -5.80 -8.93
N PHE A 669 31.84 -4.55 -8.71
CA PHE A 669 31.26 -3.72 -9.75
C PHE A 669 32.22 -3.36 -10.90
N SER A 670 33.54 -3.52 -10.71
CA SER A 670 34.58 -3.31 -11.72
C SER A 670 35.04 -4.59 -12.44
N LYS A 671 34.66 -5.79 -11.96
CA LYS A 671 35.18 -7.08 -12.48
C LYS A 671 34.12 -8.13 -12.80
N SER A 672 33.01 -8.16 -12.07
CA SER A 672 31.91 -9.09 -12.38
C SER A 672 31.23 -8.67 -13.68
N SER A 673 30.80 -9.65 -14.47
CA SER A 673 30.11 -9.45 -15.76
C SER A 673 28.59 -9.58 -15.66
N CYS A 674 28.06 -10.04 -14.53
CA CYS A 674 26.64 -10.32 -14.33
C CYS A 674 26.15 -9.71 -13.02
N PHE A 675 25.03 -9.00 -13.06
CA PHE A 675 24.46 -8.27 -11.91
C PHE A 675 22.94 -8.47 -11.85
N GLY A 676 22.35 -8.35 -10.67
CA GLY A 676 20.91 -8.17 -10.51
C GLY A 676 20.53 -6.73 -10.85
N LEU A 677 19.38 -6.53 -11.49
CA LEU A 677 18.89 -5.20 -11.82
C LEU A 677 17.36 -5.12 -11.63
N ARG A 678 16.92 -4.13 -10.86
CA ARG A 678 15.51 -3.76 -10.63
C ARG A 678 15.30 -2.28 -10.98
N TRP A 679 14.10 -1.90 -11.39
CA TRP A 679 13.75 -0.51 -11.68
C TRP A 679 12.41 -0.14 -11.06
N PHE A 680 12.40 1.01 -10.40
CA PHE A 680 11.23 1.54 -9.72
C PHE A 680 10.92 2.93 -10.27
N THR A 681 9.67 3.13 -10.67
CA THR A 681 9.07 4.46 -10.83
C THR A 681 8.76 5.03 -9.43
N PRO A 682 8.37 6.32 -9.30
CA PRO A 682 7.94 6.88 -8.02
C PRO A 682 6.72 6.20 -7.37
N VAL A 683 6.05 5.27 -8.07
CA VAL A 683 4.82 4.60 -7.61
C VAL A 683 4.85 3.06 -7.67
N SER A 684 5.74 2.44 -8.44
CA SER A 684 5.78 0.97 -8.61
C SER A 684 7.09 0.43 -9.22
N GLU A 685 7.43 -0.82 -8.91
CA GLU A 685 8.43 -1.59 -9.67
C GLU A 685 7.92 -1.92 -11.07
N ILE A 686 8.78 -1.77 -12.09
CA ILE A 686 8.48 -2.13 -13.48
C ILE A 686 9.39 -3.25 -13.98
N ARG A 687 8.87 -4.08 -14.88
CA ARG A 687 9.54 -5.32 -15.31
C ARG A 687 10.66 -5.13 -16.33
N LEU A 688 10.64 -4.02 -17.09
CA LEU A 688 11.59 -3.73 -18.16
C LEU A 688 11.73 -2.22 -18.34
N CYS A 689 12.95 -1.69 -18.24
CA CYS A 689 13.25 -0.28 -18.50
C CYS A 689 14.49 -0.12 -19.38
N GLY A 690 14.35 0.46 -20.58
CA GLY A 690 15.46 0.65 -21.50
C GLY A 690 16.48 1.68 -21.03
N HIS A 691 16.05 2.93 -20.83
CA HIS A 691 16.98 4.04 -20.54
C HIS A 691 17.71 3.86 -19.20
N ALA A 692 17.02 3.35 -18.17
CA ALA A 692 17.63 3.09 -16.87
C ALA A 692 18.61 1.88 -16.89
N THR A 693 18.42 0.91 -17.81
CA THR A 693 19.44 -0.11 -18.10
C THR A 693 20.67 0.50 -18.77
N LEU A 694 20.49 1.43 -19.70
CA LEU A 694 21.60 2.16 -20.34
C LEU A 694 22.38 2.97 -19.29
N ALA A 695 21.67 3.70 -18.43
CA ALA A 695 22.25 4.41 -17.29
C ALA A 695 23.03 3.48 -16.34
N SER A 696 22.47 2.31 -16.02
CA SER A 696 23.12 1.29 -15.18
C SER A 696 24.41 0.77 -15.80
N ALA A 697 24.39 0.44 -17.09
CA ALA A 697 25.58 0.06 -17.85
C ALA A 697 26.60 1.21 -17.93
N ALA A 698 26.16 2.46 -18.05
CA ALA A 698 27.04 3.64 -18.06
C ALA A 698 27.77 3.84 -16.73
N VAL A 699 27.09 3.64 -15.59
CA VAL A 699 27.74 3.65 -14.27
C VAL A 699 28.80 2.55 -14.19
N LEU A 700 28.51 1.34 -14.64
CA LEU A 700 29.47 0.23 -14.58
C LEU A 700 30.66 0.44 -15.54
N PHE A 701 30.43 0.75 -16.81
CA PHE A 701 31.51 0.97 -17.80
C PHE A 701 32.30 2.26 -17.54
N HIS A 702 31.65 3.40 -17.32
CA HIS A 702 32.33 4.70 -17.29
C HIS A 702 32.80 5.11 -15.89
N ILE A 703 32.04 4.79 -14.83
CA ILE A 703 32.35 5.22 -13.47
C ILE A 703 33.08 4.15 -12.67
N GLN A 704 32.57 2.90 -12.67
CA GLN A 704 33.23 1.77 -12.01
C GLN A 704 34.35 1.16 -12.87
N LYS A 705 34.49 1.60 -14.12
CA LYS A 705 35.52 1.16 -15.08
C LYS A 705 35.54 -0.37 -15.25
N ASN A 706 34.36 -0.97 -15.35
CA ASN A 706 34.21 -2.41 -15.46
C ASN A 706 34.96 -2.96 -16.68
N THR A 707 35.78 -3.99 -16.48
CA THR A 707 36.71 -4.49 -17.50
C THR A 707 36.08 -5.44 -18.52
N ASN A 708 34.82 -5.84 -18.33
CA ASN A 708 34.13 -6.72 -19.28
C ASN A 708 33.64 -5.94 -20.50
N SER A 709 33.63 -6.57 -21.68
CA SER A 709 33.09 -5.94 -22.91
C SER A 709 31.56 -6.02 -23.02
N VAL A 710 30.95 -6.95 -22.28
CA VAL A 710 29.50 -7.17 -22.20
C VAL A 710 29.12 -7.38 -20.74
N LEU A 711 28.02 -6.76 -20.33
CA LEU A 711 27.40 -6.91 -19.02
C LEU A 711 26.03 -7.60 -19.20
N SER A 712 25.76 -8.59 -18.37
CA SER A 712 24.45 -9.22 -18.22
C SER A 712 23.73 -8.68 -16.99
N PHE A 713 22.45 -8.39 -17.14
CA PHE A 713 21.57 -7.98 -16.06
C PHE A 713 20.44 -9.00 -15.90
N MET A 714 20.32 -9.54 -14.68
CA MET A 714 19.25 -10.46 -14.29
C MET A 714 18.08 -9.66 -13.73
N THR A 715 16.93 -9.73 -14.42
CA THR A 715 15.78 -8.84 -14.22
C THR A 715 14.47 -9.64 -14.16
N LEU A 716 13.36 -9.00 -13.78
CA LEU A 716 12.03 -9.63 -13.80
C LEU A 716 11.55 -10.02 -15.22
N SER A 717 12.13 -9.41 -16.26
CA SER A 717 11.91 -9.78 -17.68
C SER A 717 12.98 -10.73 -18.24
N GLY A 718 13.84 -11.31 -17.39
CA GLY A 718 14.91 -12.24 -17.79
C GLY A 718 16.28 -11.56 -17.94
N GLU A 719 17.16 -12.17 -18.75
CA GLU A 719 18.51 -11.63 -19.00
C GLU A 719 18.47 -10.52 -20.06
N LEU A 720 18.95 -9.34 -19.70
CA LEU A 720 19.25 -8.24 -20.61
C LEU A 720 20.77 -8.08 -20.75
N LYS A 721 21.26 -7.71 -21.93
CA LYS A 721 22.69 -7.50 -22.17
C LYS A 721 22.98 -6.07 -22.58
N ALA A 722 24.04 -5.50 -22.04
CA ALA A 722 24.56 -4.19 -22.43
C ALA A 722 26.03 -4.33 -22.84
N ARG A 723 26.43 -3.69 -23.94
CA ARG A 723 27.81 -3.71 -24.43
C ARG A 723 28.26 -2.31 -24.82
N GLN A 724 29.50 -1.96 -24.49
CA GLN A 724 30.08 -0.67 -24.86
C GLN A 724 30.67 -0.78 -26.29
N VAL A 725 30.29 0.15 -27.16
CA VAL A 725 30.80 0.24 -28.54
C VAL A 725 31.16 1.70 -28.82
N LYS A 726 32.46 2.02 -28.71
CA LYS A 726 32.96 3.40 -28.70
C LYS A 726 32.22 4.22 -27.63
N ASP A 727 31.70 5.39 -27.97
CA ASP A 727 30.98 6.30 -27.06
C ASP A 727 29.49 5.94 -26.87
N HIS A 728 29.07 4.75 -27.31
CA HIS A 728 27.69 4.28 -27.22
C HIS A 728 27.61 3.02 -26.37
N ILE A 729 26.48 2.86 -25.69
CA ILE A 729 26.08 1.61 -25.03
C ILE A 729 24.95 1.03 -25.85
N VAL A 730 25.11 -0.23 -26.27
CA VAL A 730 24.10 -0.99 -27.01
C VAL A 730 23.40 -1.95 -26.06
N LEU A 731 22.09 -1.82 -25.94
CA LEU A 731 21.21 -2.73 -25.21
C LEU A 731 20.64 -3.78 -26.15
N ASP A 732 20.68 -5.04 -25.74
CA ASP A 732 20.02 -6.15 -26.42
C ASP A 732 18.64 -6.39 -25.78
N LEU A 733 17.57 -5.91 -26.44
CA LEU A 733 16.18 -6.02 -25.99
C LEU A 733 15.38 -7.01 -26.85
N PRO A 734 14.30 -7.62 -26.33
CA PRO A 734 13.34 -8.34 -27.18
C PRO A 734 12.69 -7.36 -28.17
N LEU A 735 12.43 -7.83 -29.40
CA LEU A 735 11.62 -7.09 -30.36
C LEU A 735 10.15 -7.21 -29.98
N CYS A 736 9.43 -6.10 -29.86
CA CYS A 736 8.02 -6.08 -29.45
C CYS A 736 7.13 -5.77 -30.66
N PRO A 737 6.48 -6.76 -31.30
CA PRO A 737 5.59 -6.48 -32.42
C PRO A 737 4.36 -5.66 -31.99
N ALA A 738 3.75 -4.98 -32.97
CA ALA A 738 2.46 -4.30 -32.80
C ALA A 738 1.50 -4.68 -33.92
N TYR A 739 0.26 -4.99 -33.54
CA TYR A 739 -0.76 -5.58 -34.41
C TYR A 739 -1.82 -4.53 -34.78
N PRO A 740 -2.53 -4.67 -35.93
CA PRO A 740 -3.65 -3.81 -36.28
C PRO A 740 -4.63 -3.63 -35.12
N GLN A 741 -5.02 -2.39 -34.84
CA GLN A 741 -5.99 -2.05 -33.79
C GLN A 741 -7.16 -1.29 -34.40
N GLU A 742 -8.37 -1.79 -34.16
CA GLU A 742 -9.60 -1.16 -34.64
C GLU A 742 -9.75 0.25 -34.07
N LEU A 743 -9.87 1.23 -34.97
CA LEU A 743 -9.96 2.66 -34.65
C LEU A 743 -11.09 2.98 -33.67
N LYS A 744 -12.27 2.36 -33.83
CA LYS A 744 -13.46 2.61 -33.01
C LYS A 744 -13.28 2.25 -31.53
N GLU A 745 -12.40 1.30 -31.21
CA GLU A 745 -12.13 0.93 -29.80
C GLU A 745 -11.29 1.97 -29.06
N VAL A 746 -10.48 2.74 -29.81
CA VAL A 746 -9.46 3.66 -29.26
C VAL A 746 -9.65 5.09 -29.74
N GLU A 747 -10.80 5.41 -30.37
CA GLU A 747 -11.07 6.68 -31.02
C GLU A 747 -10.92 7.87 -30.05
N GLU A 748 -11.50 7.77 -28.86
CA GLU A 748 -11.40 8.78 -27.81
C GLU A 748 -9.95 8.94 -27.29
N LEU A 749 -9.17 7.85 -27.29
CA LEU A 749 -7.77 7.88 -26.87
C LEU A 749 -6.87 8.55 -27.93
N ILE A 750 -7.18 8.34 -29.21
CA ILE A 750 -6.54 9.03 -30.33
C ILE A 750 -6.89 10.52 -30.31
N LYS A 751 -8.18 10.88 -30.14
CA LYS A 751 -8.60 12.29 -29.98
C LYS A 751 -7.92 12.95 -28.79
N ALA A 752 -7.79 12.26 -27.66
CA ALA A 752 -7.06 12.76 -26.49
C ALA A 752 -5.57 12.99 -26.76
N ALA A 753 -4.96 12.20 -27.66
CA ALA A 753 -3.55 12.31 -28.02
C ALA A 753 -3.25 13.39 -29.07
N VAL A 754 -4.05 13.43 -30.15
CA VAL A 754 -3.74 14.21 -31.38
C VAL A 754 -4.92 15.01 -31.94
N GLY A 755 -6.06 15.05 -31.25
CA GLY A 755 -7.25 15.75 -31.72
C GLY A 755 -7.72 15.27 -33.10
N ASP A 756 -8.05 16.21 -33.99
CA ASP A 756 -8.54 15.95 -35.36
C ASP A 756 -7.41 15.76 -36.40
N MET A 757 -6.18 15.49 -35.97
CA MET A 757 -5.05 15.28 -36.88
C MET A 757 -5.18 13.99 -37.68
N SER A 758 -4.64 14.00 -38.92
CA SER A 758 -4.73 12.83 -39.80
C SER A 758 -3.81 11.69 -39.34
N VAL A 759 -4.43 10.58 -38.92
CA VAL A 759 -3.78 9.33 -38.55
C VAL A 759 -3.72 8.40 -39.76
N GLN A 760 -2.56 7.79 -40.00
CA GLN A 760 -2.30 6.90 -41.14
C GLN A 760 -2.32 5.41 -40.77
N ASP A 761 -1.94 5.07 -39.54
CA ASP A 761 -1.95 3.68 -39.04
C ASP A 761 -2.10 3.67 -37.51
N VAL A 762 -2.76 2.65 -36.98
CA VAL A 762 -2.99 2.45 -35.55
C VAL A 762 -2.69 1.00 -35.20
N ARG A 763 -1.71 0.79 -34.31
CA ARG A 763 -1.26 -0.54 -33.88
C ARG A 763 -1.25 -0.64 -32.36
N TYR A 764 -1.45 -1.84 -31.84
CA TYR A 764 -1.35 -2.12 -30.41
C TYR A 764 -0.28 -3.19 -30.16
N SER A 765 0.67 -2.91 -29.26
CA SER A 765 1.66 -3.88 -28.79
C SER A 765 1.25 -4.41 -27.40
N PRO A 766 0.91 -5.70 -27.26
CA PRO A 766 0.50 -6.27 -25.98
C PRO A 766 1.67 -6.38 -24.99
N ASP A 767 2.91 -6.57 -25.47
CA ASP A 767 4.10 -6.78 -24.64
C ASP A 767 4.37 -5.62 -23.67
N ILE A 768 4.17 -4.40 -24.16
CA ILE A 768 4.34 -3.15 -23.40
C ILE A 768 3.03 -2.37 -23.25
N LYS A 769 1.88 -3.03 -23.51
CA LYS A 769 0.53 -2.47 -23.44
C LYS A 769 0.38 -1.08 -24.07
N SER A 770 1.01 -0.86 -25.23
CA SER A 770 1.12 0.47 -25.83
C SER A 770 0.41 0.58 -27.16
N LEU A 771 -0.32 1.68 -27.34
CA LEU A 771 -0.95 2.06 -28.61
C LEU A 771 0.04 2.90 -29.43
N LEU A 772 0.44 2.40 -30.60
CA LEU A 772 1.19 3.16 -31.60
C LEU A 772 0.20 3.84 -32.55
N VAL A 773 0.30 5.17 -32.63
CA VAL A 773 -0.45 6.02 -33.55
C VAL A 773 0.54 6.66 -34.51
N ARG A 774 0.53 6.21 -35.76
CA ARG A 774 1.29 6.83 -36.85
C ARG A 774 0.47 7.96 -37.44
N LEU A 775 1.03 9.16 -37.41
CA LEU A 775 0.48 10.31 -38.10
C LEU A 775 0.82 10.27 -39.60
N SER A 776 0.01 10.95 -40.41
CA SER A 776 0.21 11.10 -41.86
C SER A 776 1.63 11.57 -42.21
N ASP A 777 2.20 10.96 -43.26
CA ASP A 777 3.49 11.37 -43.88
C ASP A 777 3.51 12.85 -44.37
N THR A 778 2.38 13.58 -44.31
CA THR A 778 2.30 15.04 -44.52
C THR A 778 2.78 15.88 -43.32
N TYR A 779 2.98 15.27 -42.15
CA TYR A 779 3.42 15.95 -40.94
C TYR A 779 4.92 15.74 -40.70
N GLU A 780 5.63 16.81 -40.38
CA GLU A 780 7.05 16.76 -40.01
C GLU A 780 7.25 16.73 -38.49
N ARG A 781 8.52 16.60 -38.08
CA ARG A 781 8.99 16.59 -36.68
C ARG A 781 8.37 17.68 -35.79
N SER A 782 8.26 18.92 -36.30
CA SER A 782 7.75 20.08 -35.55
C SER A 782 6.36 19.84 -34.97
N VAL A 783 5.51 19.07 -35.67
CA VAL A 783 4.17 18.73 -35.23
C VAL A 783 4.18 17.93 -33.94
N LEU A 784 5.16 17.02 -33.76
CA LEU A 784 5.34 16.32 -32.49
C LEU A 784 5.88 17.26 -31.41
N GLU A 785 6.79 18.18 -31.73
CA GLU A 785 7.40 19.10 -30.76
C GLU A 785 6.41 20.15 -30.24
N GLU A 786 5.46 20.61 -31.06
CA GLU A 786 4.45 21.61 -30.71
C GLU A 786 3.21 21.03 -30.03
N LEU A 787 2.97 19.72 -30.15
CA LEU A 787 1.77 19.04 -29.64
C LEU A 787 1.65 19.15 -28.11
N LYS A 788 0.48 19.59 -27.64
CA LYS A 788 0.15 19.70 -26.20
C LYS A 788 -0.89 18.68 -25.83
N VAL A 789 -0.57 17.83 -24.84
CA VAL A 789 -1.41 16.70 -24.44
C VAL A 789 -1.71 16.76 -22.95
N SER A 790 -2.93 16.36 -22.56
CA SER A 790 -3.41 16.42 -21.17
C SER A 790 -3.43 15.02 -20.55
N ALA A 791 -2.76 14.87 -19.40
CA ALA A 791 -2.82 13.65 -18.59
C ALA A 791 -4.26 13.27 -18.23
N GLN A 792 -5.09 14.27 -17.89
CA GLN A 792 -6.47 14.05 -17.50
C GLN A 792 -7.32 13.54 -18.67
N HIS A 793 -7.08 14.01 -19.89
CA HIS A 793 -7.79 13.52 -21.07
C HIS A 793 -7.43 12.05 -21.36
N PHE A 794 -6.15 11.70 -21.34
CA PHE A 794 -5.70 10.30 -21.47
C PHE A 794 -6.35 9.38 -20.42
N LEU A 795 -6.28 9.77 -19.14
CA LEU A 795 -6.86 9.00 -18.03
C LEU A 795 -8.39 8.88 -18.14
N SER A 796 -9.07 9.85 -18.74
CA SER A 796 -10.53 9.81 -18.95
C SER A 796 -10.96 8.98 -20.17
N ALA A 797 -10.09 8.87 -21.18
CA ALA A 797 -10.38 8.18 -22.44
C ALA A 797 -10.15 6.66 -22.34
N GLU A 798 -9.08 6.21 -21.68
CA GLU A 798 -8.77 4.79 -21.48
C GLU A 798 -9.41 4.25 -20.20
N LYS A 799 -10.57 3.61 -20.34
CA LYS A 799 -11.37 3.07 -19.23
C LYS A 799 -11.24 1.55 -19.02
N THR A 800 -10.61 0.84 -19.96
CA THR A 800 -10.47 -0.63 -19.94
C THR A 800 -9.19 -1.09 -19.23
N GLY A 801 -8.19 -0.21 -19.16
CA GLY A 801 -6.85 -0.54 -18.68
C GLY A 801 -6.01 -1.40 -19.63
N LYS A 802 -6.51 -1.63 -20.87
CA LYS A 802 -5.81 -2.29 -21.98
C LYS A 802 -4.57 -1.50 -22.36
N VAL A 803 -4.71 -0.21 -22.64
CA VAL A 803 -3.58 0.68 -22.94
C VAL A 803 -2.98 1.26 -21.65
N LYS A 804 -1.65 1.28 -21.58
CA LYS A 804 -0.84 1.89 -20.53
C LYS A 804 0.26 2.82 -21.07
N GLY A 805 0.40 2.91 -22.39
CA GLY A 805 1.28 3.87 -23.06
C GLY A 805 0.76 4.25 -24.44
N VAL A 806 1.04 5.47 -24.90
CA VAL A 806 0.70 5.96 -26.24
C VAL A 806 1.97 6.43 -26.93
N ILE A 807 2.34 5.74 -28.00
CA ILE A 807 3.47 6.06 -28.88
C ILE A 807 2.92 6.87 -30.05
N LEU A 808 3.29 8.14 -30.16
CA LEU A 808 3.05 8.92 -31.38
C LEU A 808 4.29 8.85 -32.27
N THR A 809 4.10 8.73 -33.59
CA THR A 809 5.24 8.71 -34.52
C THR A 809 4.92 9.33 -35.88
N VAL A 810 5.91 9.99 -36.47
CA VAL A 810 5.93 10.47 -37.86
C VAL A 810 7.14 9.92 -38.60
N LYS A 811 7.02 9.77 -39.91
CA LYS A 811 8.12 9.38 -40.79
C LYS A 811 9.20 10.46 -40.83
N GLY A 812 10.46 10.06 -40.94
CA GLY A 812 11.58 10.97 -41.10
C GLY A 812 11.89 11.31 -42.56
N ASN A 813 12.46 12.50 -42.77
CA ASN A 813 12.87 12.96 -44.10
C ASN A 813 14.24 12.38 -44.49
N SER A 814 14.27 11.59 -45.57
CA SER A 814 15.45 10.86 -46.07
C SER A 814 16.58 11.73 -46.65
N SER A 815 16.58 13.04 -46.46
CA SER A 815 17.50 14.01 -47.08
C SER A 815 18.90 14.07 -46.43
N GLY A 816 19.40 12.92 -45.94
CA GLY A 816 20.80 12.70 -45.55
C GLY A 816 21.28 13.37 -44.26
N LYS A 817 20.46 14.22 -43.62
CA LYS A 817 20.78 14.89 -42.34
C LYS A 817 19.69 14.74 -41.26
N GLY A 818 18.66 13.96 -41.51
CA GLY A 818 17.57 13.70 -40.58
C GLY A 818 17.57 12.27 -40.04
N HIS A 819 16.75 12.05 -39.01
CA HIS A 819 16.42 10.72 -38.48
C HIS A 819 15.44 10.01 -39.42
N ASP A 820 15.42 8.67 -39.40
CA ASP A 820 14.51 7.83 -40.20
C ASP A 820 13.05 7.93 -39.73
N PHE A 821 12.84 8.19 -38.45
CA PHE A 821 11.54 8.49 -37.85
C PHE A 821 11.67 9.31 -36.57
N TYR A 822 10.57 9.95 -36.18
CA TYR A 822 10.44 10.72 -34.95
C TYR A 822 9.32 10.15 -34.07
N SER A 823 9.43 10.30 -32.75
CA SER A 823 8.46 9.75 -31.80
C SER A 823 8.20 10.63 -30.58
N ARG A 824 7.09 10.41 -29.87
CA ARG A 824 6.86 10.81 -28.46
C ARG A 824 6.16 9.67 -27.73
N TYR A 825 6.38 9.53 -26.43
CA TYR A 825 5.78 8.46 -25.62
C TYR A 825 5.11 9.00 -24.37
N PHE A 826 3.80 8.78 -24.26
CA PHE A 826 2.99 9.22 -23.13
C PHE A 826 2.56 8.03 -22.27
N ALA A 827 2.73 8.14 -20.96
CA ALA A 827 2.61 7.03 -20.02
C ALA A 827 1.85 7.38 -18.71
N PRO A 828 0.80 8.23 -18.71
CA PRO A 828 0.23 8.81 -17.48
C PRO A 828 -0.28 7.78 -16.45
N TRP A 829 -0.63 6.56 -16.87
CA TRP A 829 -1.01 5.46 -15.98
C TRP A 829 0.15 4.90 -15.13
N TYR A 830 1.40 5.29 -15.41
CA TYR A 830 2.59 5.00 -14.61
C TYR A 830 3.03 6.20 -13.74
N GLY A 831 2.21 7.25 -13.63
CA GLY A 831 2.51 8.45 -12.85
C GLY A 831 3.32 9.53 -13.60
N VAL A 832 3.86 9.21 -14.78
CA VAL A 832 4.64 10.13 -15.62
C VAL A 832 3.85 10.42 -16.90
N LEU A 833 3.47 11.68 -17.15
CA LEU A 833 2.70 12.05 -18.36
C LEU A 833 3.44 11.70 -19.65
N GLU A 834 4.70 12.13 -19.76
CA GLU A 834 5.55 11.89 -20.93
C GLU A 834 6.92 11.38 -20.47
N ASP A 835 7.33 10.25 -21.03
CA ASP A 835 8.69 9.73 -20.91
C ASP A 835 9.62 10.54 -21.83
N PRO A 836 10.75 11.08 -21.34
CA PRO A 836 11.68 11.81 -22.19
C PRO A 836 12.26 10.97 -23.34
N VAL A 837 12.65 9.73 -23.07
CA VAL A 837 13.20 8.78 -24.06
C VAL A 837 12.93 7.34 -23.62
N CYS A 838 12.03 6.66 -24.33
CA CYS A 838 11.53 5.34 -23.95
C CYS A 838 12.17 4.24 -24.81
N GLY A 839 13.08 3.46 -24.23
CA GLY A 839 13.75 2.36 -24.95
C GLY A 839 12.79 1.22 -25.36
N SER A 840 11.82 0.88 -24.51
CA SER A 840 10.81 -0.15 -24.82
C SER A 840 9.84 0.28 -25.93
N ALA A 841 9.43 1.55 -25.98
CA ALA A 841 8.70 2.11 -27.12
C ALA A 841 9.50 1.97 -28.43
N HIS A 842 10.83 2.10 -28.37
CA HIS A 842 11.70 1.91 -29.53
C HIS A 842 11.92 0.45 -29.93
N ALA A 843 11.63 -0.53 -29.07
CA ALA A 843 11.51 -1.93 -29.48
C ALA A 843 10.27 -2.15 -30.36
N VAL A 844 9.17 -1.43 -30.07
CA VAL A 844 7.96 -1.43 -30.91
C VAL A 844 8.17 -0.66 -32.21
N LEU A 845 8.66 0.58 -32.11
CA LEU A 845 8.94 1.43 -33.28
C LEU A 845 10.00 0.80 -34.20
N GLY A 846 11.00 0.11 -33.64
CA GLY A 846 11.98 -0.64 -34.42
C GLY A 846 11.32 -1.73 -35.27
N SER A 847 10.43 -2.54 -34.70
CA SER A 847 9.66 -3.54 -35.46
C SER A 847 8.83 -2.86 -36.57
N TYR A 848 8.06 -1.84 -36.20
CA TYR A 848 7.14 -1.14 -37.11
C TYR A 848 7.87 -0.46 -38.28
N TRP A 849 8.84 0.43 -37.98
CA TRP A 849 9.55 1.17 -39.03
C TRP A 849 10.52 0.30 -39.83
N SER A 850 11.00 -0.84 -39.30
CA SER A 850 11.77 -1.80 -40.10
C SER A 850 10.94 -2.37 -41.25
N GLU A 851 9.67 -2.68 -41.00
CA GLU A 851 8.71 -3.10 -42.02
C GLU A 851 8.37 -1.94 -42.97
N GLN A 852 7.98 -0.78 -42.44
CA GLN A 852 7.53 0.37 -43.26
C GLN A 852 8.63 1.00 -44.13
N LEU A 853 9.90 0.90 -43.74
CA LEU A 853 11.04 1.48 -44.47
C LEU A 853 11.87 0.44 -45.23
N GLY A 854 11.64 -0.86 -45.00
CA GLY A 854 12.50 -1.94 -45.52
C GLY A 854 13.94 -1.90 -44.98
N LYS A 855 14.17 -1.27 -43.83
CA LYS A 855 15.49 -1.08 -43.21
C LYS A 855 15.67 -1.96 -41.98
N LYS A 856 16.91 -2.31 -41.65
CA LYS A 856 17.27 -3.00 -40.39
C LYS A 856 18.03 -2.10 -39.42
N GLU A 857 18.96 -1.30 -39.96
CA GLU A 857 19.61 -0.19 -39.27
C GLU A 857 18.78 1.09 -39.46
N MET A 858 18.43 1.79 -38.38
CA MET A 858 17.67 3.05 -38.38
C MET A 858 18.17 4.01 -37.31
N LEU A 859 18.09 5.31 -37.59
CA LEU A 859 18.36 6.40 -36.64
C LEU A 859 17.03 7.04 -36.21
N ALA A 860 16.75 7.12 -34.92
CA ALA A 860 15.48 7.61 -34.38
C ALA A 860 15.69 8.78 -33.41
N PHE A 861 14.70 9.67 -33.29
CA PHE A 861 14.71 10.74 -32.29
C PHE A 861 13.36 10.90 -31.58
N GLN A 862 13.38 10.82 -30.25
CA GLN A 862 12.20 11.09 -29.42
C GLN A 862 12.10 12.59 -29.14
N CYS A 863 11.04 13.22 -29.64
CA CYS A 863 10.77 14.66 -29.63
C CYS A 863 10.10 15.14 -28.34
N SER A 864 10.53 14.61 -27.20
CA SER A 864 10.16 15.17 -25.90
C SER A 864 10.86 16.52 -25.67
N PRO A 865 10.45 17.34 -24.69
CA PRO A 865 11.11 18.61 -24.37
C PRO A 865 12.61 18.49 -24.05
N ARG A 866 13.09 17.32 -23.63
CA ARG A 866 14.53 17.05 -23.40
C ARG A 866 15.23 16.53 -24.66
N GLY A 867 14.51 15.80 -25.52
CA GLY A 867 15.00 15.19 -26.75
C GLY A 867 15.97 14.03 -26.52
N GLY A 868 15.95 13.01 -27.37
CA GLY A 868 16.92 11.91 -27.31
C GLY A 868 17.13 11.22 -28.64
N GLU A 869 18.36 10.80 -28.91
CA GLU A 869 18.75 10.09 -30.12
C GLU A 869 19.03 8.61 -29.83
N LEU A 870 18.49 7.73 -30.68
CA LEU A 870 18.66 6.28 -30.58
C LEU A 870 19.09 5.73 -31.94
N LYS A 871 20.00 4.76 -31.92
CA LYS A 871 20.31 3.90 -33.06
C LYS A 871 19.68 2.55 -32.83
N ILE A 872 18.98 2.04 -33.84
CA ILE A 872 18.17 0.83 -33.74
C ILE A 872 18.63 -0.14 -34.82
N SER A 873 18.99 -1.35 -34.41
CA SER A 873 19.30 -2.45 -35.33
C SER A 873 18.38 -3.63 -35.05
N VAL A 874 17.45 -3.89 -35.97
CA VAL A 874 16.50 -5.01 -35.88
C VAL A 874 17.15 -6.28 -36.40
N ARG A 875 17.25 -7.28 -35.53
CA ARG A 875 17.92 -8.56 -35.82
C ARG A 875 16.92 -9.60 -36.33
N SER A 876 17.44 -10.65 -36.97
CA SER A 876 16.62 -11.76 -37.50
C SER A 876 16.16 -12.77 -36.45
N ASP A 877 16.69 -12.71 -35.22
CA ASP A 877 16.42 -13.62 -34.11
C ASP A 877 15.32 -13.12 -33.16
N GLY A 878 14.49 -12.17 -33.61
CA GLY A 878 13.41 -11.59 -32.79
C GLY A 878 13.88 -10.63 -31.71
N ARG A 879 15.11 -10.09 -31.82
CA ARG A 879 15.67 -9.10 -30.89
C ARG A 879 16.01 -7.78 -31.60
N VAL A 880 16.21 -6.74 -30.80
CA VAL A 880 16.55 -5.40 -31.27
C VAL A 880 17.68 -4.84 -30.43
N ASP A 881 18.73 -4.41 -31.11
CA ASP A 881 19.80 -3.65 -30.49
C ASP A 881 19.41 -2.17 -30.48
N ILE A 882 19.31 -1.58 -29.29
CA ILE A 882 19.04 -0.14 -29.11
C ILE A 882 20.27 0.49 -28.48
N ALA A 883 20.92 1.39 -29.23
CA ALA A 883 22.14 2.05 -28.83
C ALA A 883 21.94 3.55 -28.57
N GLY A 884 22.56 4.03 -27.51
CA GLY A 884 22.54 5.43 -27.11
C GLY A 884 23.83 5.86 -26.42
N GLN A 885 24.04 7.17 -26.35
CA GLN A 885 25.08 7.75 -25.50
C GLN A 885 24.53 7.99 -24.08
N SER A 886 25.39 8.35 -23.14
CA SER A 886 24.99 8.76 -21.79
C SER A 886 25.84 9.92 -21.27
N ALA A 887 25.25 10.74 -20.39
CA ALA A 887 25.94 11.80 -19.66
C ALA A 887 25.66 11.65 -18.15
N VAL A 888 26.71 11.51 -17.34
CA VAL A 888 26.57 11.47 -15.88
C VAL A 888 26.46 12.90 -15.35
N VAL A 889 25.35 13.21 -14.68
CA VAL A 889 25.00 14.55 -14.20
C VAL A 889 25.36 14.73 -12.73
N LEU A 890 25.11 13.71 -11.91
CA LEU A 890 25.33 13.75 -10.46
C LEU A 890 25.96 12.44 -9.98
N LYS A 891 26.79 12.56 -8.94
CA LYS A 891 27.34 11.45 -8.14
C LYS A 891 27.25 11.84 -6.67
N GLY A 892 26.74 10.95 -5.82
CA GLY A 892 26.65 11.14 -4.38
C GLY A 892 26.47 9.80 -3.65
N ASN A 893 26.12 9.88 -2.36
CA ASN A 893 25.70 8.74 -1.55
C ASN A 893 24.36 9.09 -0.89
N LEU A 894 23.41 8.16 -0.87
CA LEU A 894 22.25 8.21 0.02
C LEU A 894 22.70 7.82 1.43
N THR A 895 22.18 8.49 2.45
CA THR A 895 22.47 8.25 3.88
C THR A 895 21.17 7.96 4.62
N PHE A 896 21.17 6.92 5.47
CA PHE A 896 20.04 6.49 6.30
C PHE A 896 20.42 6.55 7.79
#